data_AF-A0A8J3G591-F1
#
_entry.id   AF-A0A8J3G591-F1
#
_cell.length_a   1.000
_cell.length_b   1.000
_cell.length_c   1.000
_cell.angle_alpha   90.00
_cell.angle_beta   90.00
_cell.angle_gamma   90.00
#
_symmetry.space_group_name_H-M   'P 1'
#
loop_
_entity.id
_entity.type
_entity.pdbx_description
1 polymer ?
#
loop_
_entity_poly.entity_id
_entity_poly.type
_entity_poly.pdbx_seq_one_letter_code
_entity_poly.pdbx_strand_id
1 'polypeptide(L)'
;MAQESLNNPKKIVNIVVIGASAGGLEAIQEFLANFPYVDDTCLIIAQHLSPSHKSMLVQLLAKSTSMTIREAVDGTFLEVDHIYVTPPDRNIFLENKRIRLSKPSNAIGPKPSVDELLSSLYQSDFNKIVAVILSGTGKDGSVGLKLLKNRPCLALAQSPATAKYDGMPQAAIQTGVIDEILDPKSMGKFIKKYLSGELEDEEEDDYEITQIDYMDQLFRILSKRTGTDFSNYKKATIQRRLLKRMNELAISRIENYLPILEKDSDEQDIMFNKILIGVTKFFRDQEAFETLKEYLEELVNHKKPNDTIRIWVPGCSTGEEPLSLAFLLQDILDAKQKPLNIQIFATDIDDMAIQFARSAVFTENSIQELPQELVSKYFVKSDKGDYEVVKNIRSMILFSKHDLINQPPFLKLDLISCRNLLIYFNTTLQNHVIPIFHYALNPDGLLFLGKSENIQKNEELFKPLHEKYRIFQKRESLKSKNPRLHFAISKFRTSAPVVAKPSTEKKSLNVAAKETLASLFDYPYVVISDTFDIVNIGGDVRLYLSLIPGDAQLNLIKLLNPELQIVARCLISEVLKNQKKRSAEIKKFVLFDKEYFVRLHASPFYIDDTQERYCMLVFEAIDAAVFKTKSFTPVKGSPENEQLLTLERELEAVKEQLQTYIEELETSNEEMQSLNKELQSTNEELQSTNEELETSNEELQSTNEEIQIAYAELKSTTDILREKELLLERNKGELNALLDNDLQAIFLIDREGVIMNFNQPANSLVTEISGNNLRKDEKILEVKFL
;
A
#
# COMPACT_ATOMS: atom_id res chain seq x y z
N MET A 1 61.92 -37.92 -9.05
CA MET A 1 60.62 -38.28 -8.47
C MET A 1 59.69 -37.12 -8.70
N ALA A 2 58.97 -37.17 -9.83
CA ALA A 2 58.05 -36.14 -10.27
C ALA A 2 56.63 -36.51 -9.85
N GLN A 3 55.88 -35.49 -9.43
CA GLN A 3 54.43 -35.31 -9.58
C GLN A 3 53.50 -36.44 -9.09
N GLU A 4 52.95 -36.22 -7.88
CA GLU A 4 51.53 -36.48 -7.60
C GLU A 4 50.91 -35.19 -7.03
N SER A 5 50.67 -34.23 -7.91
CA SER A 5 49.68 -33.18 -7.72
C SER A 5 48.39 -33.65 -8.38
N LEU A 6 47.51 -34.32 -7.63
CA LEU A 6 46.23 -34.80 -8.13
C LEU A 6 45.09 -34.20 -7.29
N ASN A 7 44.46 -33.20 -7.91
CA ASN A 7 43.05 -32.80 -7.81
C ASN A 7 42.42 -32.71 -6.41
N ASN A 8 42.53 -31.53 -5.81
CA ASN A 8 41.42 -31.00 -5.01
C ASN A 8 40.17 -30.96 -5.92
N PRO A 9 39.04 -31.60 -5.59
CA PRO A 9 37.82 -31.43 -6.37
C PRO A 9 37.43 -29.95 -6.34
N LYS A 10 37.34 -29.31 -7.52
CA LYS A 10 36.88 -27.92 -7.66
C LYS A 10 35.59 -27.77 -6.84
N LYS A 11 35.64 -26.91 -5.83
CA LYS A 11 34.55 -26.75 -4.86
C LYS A 11 33.39 -26.12 -5.59
N ILE A 12 32.27 -26.84 -5.75
CA ILE A 12 31.07 -26.24 -6.38
C ILE A 12 30.55 -25.15 -5.45
N VAL A 13 30.50 -23.94 -5.99
CA VAL A 13 30.08 -22.73 -5.29
C VAL A 13 28.68 -22.29 -5.74
N ASN A 14 28.30 -22.57 -6.99
CA ASN A 14 27.09 -22.04 -7.61
C ASN A 14 26.19 -23.16 -8.18
N ILE A 15 24.88 -22.96 -8.14
CA ILE A 15 23.91 -23.88 -8.74
C ILE A 15 22.80 -23.14 -9.50
N VAL A 16 22.45 -23.68 -10.66
CA VAL A 16 21.34 -23.20 -11.50
C VAL A 16 20.33 -24.33 -11.67
N VAL A 17 19.09 -24.10 -11.28
CA VAL A 17 17.99 -25.07 -11.40
C VAL A 17 16.97 -24.57 -12.40
N ILE A 18 16.58 -25.42 -13.34
CA ILE A 18 15.69 -25.10 -14.45
C ILE A 18 14.47 -26.02 -14.38
N GLY A 19 13.28 -25.44 -14.23
CA GLY A 19 11.99 -26.13 -14.23
C GLY A 19 11.19 -25.85 -15.50
N ALA A 20 10.66 -26.89 -16.15
CA ALA A 20 9.88 -26.75 -17.38
C ALA A 20 8.90 -27.91 -17.62
N SER A 21 7.90 -27.70 -18.49
CA SER A 21 6.90 -28.72 -18.83
C SER A 21 6.54 -28.71 -20.33
N ALA A 22 5.27 -28.66 -20.71
CA ALA A 22 4.86 -28.60 -22.11
C ALA A 22 5.54 -27.44 -22.85
N GLY A 23 6.18 -27.72 -24.00
CA GLY A 23 6.99 -26.74 -24.75
C GLY A 23 8.31 -26.34 -24.08
N GLY A 24 8.69 -27.01 -23.01
CA GLY A 24 9.93 -26.73 -22.27
C GLY A 24 11.20 -27.14 -23.02
N LEU A 25 11.14 -28.14 -23.91
CA LEU A 25 12.31 -28.59 -24.67
C LEU A 25 12.89 -27.47 -25.53
N GLU A 26 12.06 -26.77 -26.31
CA GLU A 26 12.49 -25.68 -27.17
C GLU A 26 13.06 -24.51 -26.34
N ALA A 27 12.41 -24.17 -25.23
CA ALA A 27 12.87 -23.12 -24.32
C ALA A 27 14.22 -23.47 -23.66
N ILE A 28 14.41 -24.73 -23.24
CA ILE A 28 15.68 -25.21 -22.66
C ILE A 28 16.78 -25.23 -23.73
N GLN A 29 16.49 -25.68 -24.95
CA GLN A 29 17.47 -25.68 -26.04
C GLN A 29 17.94 -24.25 -26.36
N GLU A 30 17.01 -23.30 -26.42
CA GLU A 30 17.32 -21.89 -26.66
C GLU A 30 18.12 -21.27 -25.50
N PHE A 31 17.75 -21.58 -24.26
CA PHE A 31 18.50 -21.20 -23.07
C PHE A 31 19.94 -21.74 -23.10
N LEU A 32 20.10 -23.05 -23.30
CA LEU A 32 21.40 -23.72 -23.28
C LEU A 32 22.31 -23.28 -24.43
N ALA A 33 21.75 -23.03 -25.61
CA ALA A 33 22.51 -22.52 -26.76
C ALA A 33 23.13 -21.14 -26.51
N ASN A 34 22.53 -20.37 -25.60
CA ASN A 34 22.99 -19.03 -25.23
C ASN A 34 23.57 -18.97 -23.80
N PHE A 35 23.71 -20.12 -23.12
CA PHE A 35 24.28 -20.17 -21.79
C PHE A 35 25.81 -20.16 -21.89
N PRO A 36 26.48 -19.06 -21.48
CA PRO A 36 27.93 -18.99 -21.53
C PRO A 36 28.55 -19.90 -20.46
N TYR A 37 29.79 -20.30 -20.66
CA TYR A 37 30.57 -21.00 -19.64
C TYR A 37 30.76 -20.10 -18.40
N VAL A 38 30.50 -20.66 -17.21
CA VAL A 38 30.65 -20.00 -15.91
C VAL A 38 31.36 -20.97 -14.96
N ASP A 39 32.47 -20.52 -14.36
CA ASP A 39 33.26 -21.35 -13.44
C ASP A 39 32.44 -21.77 -12.20
N ASP A 40 32.80 -22.92 -11.64
CA ASP A 40 32.27 -23.49 -10.39
C ASP A 40 30.74 -23.63 -10.33
N THR A 41 30.10 -23.75 -11.50
CA THR A 41 28.64 -23.79 -11.66
C THR A 41 28.17 -25.16 -12.15
N CYS A 42 27.05 -25.63 -11.60
CA CYS A 42 26.36 -26.85 -12.02
C CYS A 42 24.89 -26.55 -12.34
N LEU A 43 24.34 -27.21 -13.36
CA LEU A 43 22.94 -27.06 -13.78
C LEU A 43 22.13 -28.32 -13.49
N ILE A 44 20.89 -28.15 -13.05
CA ILE A 44 19.91 -29.24 -12.91
C ILE A 44 18.65 -28.89 -13.68
N ILE A 45 18.18 -29.81 -14.52
CA ILE A 45 16.99 -29.66 -15.35
C ILE A 45 15.91 -30.62 -14.87
N ALA A 46 14.83 -30.04 -14.35
CA ALA A 46 13.58 -30.71 -13.99
C ALA A 46 12.54 -30.42 -15.08
N GLN A 47 12.46 -31.32 -16.06
CA GLN A 47 11.51 -31.25 -17.16
C GLN A 47 10.45 -32.34 -16.95
N HIS A 48 9.16 -31.99 -16.96
CA HIS A 48 8.09 -32.99 -16.85
C HIS A 48 8.17 -34.00 -18.02
N LEU A 49 8.22 -35.29 -17.70
CA LEU A 49 8.37 -36.38 -18.68
C LEU A 49 7.28 -37.44 -18.48
N SER A 50 6.76 -37.99 -19.59
CA SER A 50 5.84 -39.13 -19.54
C SER A 50 6.56 -40.40 -19.05
N PRO A 51 6.02 -41.16 -18.08
CA PRO A 51 6.62 -42.40 -17.58
C PRO A 51 6.73 -43.54 -18.61
N SER A 52 5.97 -43.45 -19.71
CA SER A 52 5.77 -44.56 -20.67
C SER A 52 6.74 -44.56 -21.86
N HIS A 53 7.57 -43.51 -22.01
CA HIS A 53 8.51 -43.39 -23.12
C HIS A 53 9.95 -43.22 -22.63
N LYS A 54 10.88 -43.92 -23.28
CA LYS A 54 12.32 -43.70 -23.07
C LYS A 54 12.68 -42.28 -23.52
N SER A 55 13.06 -41.44 -22.56
CA SER A 55 13.39 -40.03 -22.83
C SER A 55 14.68 -39.92 -23.64
N MET A 56 14.62 -39.19 -24.75
CA MET A 56 15.80 -38.83 -25.56
C MET A 56 16.32 -37.42 -25.21
N LEU A 57 15.84 -36.84 -24.08
CA LEU A 57 16.09 -35.44 -23.73
C LEU A 57 17.58 -35.12 -23.60
N VAL A 58 18.36 -36.00 -22.97
CA VAL A 58 19.82 -35.86 -22.86
C VAL A 58 20.47 -35.72 -24.23
N GLN A 59 20.10 -36.56 -25.20
CA GLN A 59 20.67 -36.53 -26.56
C GLN A 59 20.25 -35.29 -27.37
N LEU A 60 19.02 -34.80 -27.13
CA LEU A 60 18.49 -33.60 -27.79
C LEU A 60 19.12 -32.32 -27.24
N LEU A 61 19.35 -32.25 -25.92
CA LEU A 61 19.98 -31.11 -25.27
C LEU A 61 21.50 -31.09 -25.46
N ALA A 62 22.15 -32.25 -25.59
CA ALA A 62 23.59 -32.37 -25.86
C ALA A 62 24.04 -31.64 -27.14
N LYS A 63 23.14 -31.43 -28.09
CA LYS A 63 23.43 -30.67 -29.33
C LYS A 63 23.46 -29.15 -29.12
N SER A 64 22.90 -28.66 -28.02
CA SER A 64 22.66 -27.25 -27.77
C SER A 64 23.65 -26.63 -26.77
N THR A 65 24.64 -27.36 -26.28
CA THR A 65 25.61 -26.84 -25.30
C THR A 65 26.95 -27.56 -25.41
N SER A 66 28.01 -26.88 -24.97
CA SER A 66 29.35 -27.45 -24.81
C SER A 66 29.56 -28.13 -23.44
N MET A 67 28.63 -27.98 -22.49
CA MET A 67 28.71 -28.62 -21.17
C MET A 67 28.39 -30.12 -21.22
N THR A 68 28.92 -30.88 -20.27
CA THR A 68 28.66 -32.32 -20.20
C THR A 68 27.26 -32.56 -19.62
N ILE A 69 26.32 -32.99 -20.46
CA ILE A 69 24.97 -33.37 -20.01
C ILE A 69 24.93 -34.86 -19.65
N ARG A 70 24.41 -35.19 -18.47
CA ARG A 70 24.16 -36.56 -18.02
C ARG A 70 22.75 -36.70 -17.47
N GLU A 71 22.21 -37.91 -17.55
CA GLU A 71 21.02 -38.28 -16.78
C GLU A 71 21.39 -38.37 -15.30
N ALA A 72 20.55 -37.84 -14.42
CA ALA A 72 20.79 -37.83 -12.99
C ALA A 72 20.69 -39.26 -12.41
N VAL A 73 21.66 -39.63 -11.57
CA VAL A 73 21.72 -40.94 -10.90
C VAL A 73 21.71 -40.71 -9.38
N ASP A 74 21.01 -41.59 -8.65
CA ASP A 74 20.88 -41.47 -7.20
C ASP A 74 22.24 -41.62 -6.50
N GLY A 75 22.53 -40.71 -5.56
CA GLY A 75 23.76 -40.68 -4.78
C GLY A 75 24.96 -40.02 -5.46
N THR A 76 24.82 -39.59 -6.72
CA THR A 76 25.88 -38.91 -7.48
C THR A 76 26.21 -37.56 -6.86
N PHE A 77 27.51 -37.28 -6.69
CA PHE A 77 27.98 -35.94 -6.33
C PHE A 77 27.87 -35.01 -7.54
N LEU A 78 27.44 -33.78 -7.29
CA LEU A 78 27.48 -32.77 -8.34
C LEU A 78 28.93 -32.53 -8.79
N GLU A 79 29.11 -32.31 -10.08
CA GLU A 79 30.39 -32.00 -10.72
C GLU A 79 30.27 -30.61 -11.36
N VAL A 80 31.34 -29.82 -11.34
CA VAL A 80 31.42 -28.56 -12.10
C VAL A 80 31.32 -28.85 -13.59
N ASP A 81 30.79 -27.90 -14.38
CA ASP A 81 30.65 -28.02 -15.84
C ASP A 81 29.72 -29.15 -16.32
N HIS A 82 28.88 -29.64 -15.41
CA HIS A 82 27.89 -30.69 -15.68
C HIS A 82 26.46 -30.17 -15.59
N ILE A 83 25.63 -30.72 -16.46
CA ILE A 83 24.19 -30.54 -16.47
C ILE A 83 23.54 -31.88 -16.17
N TYR A 84 22.72 -31.94 -15.13
CA TYR A 84 22.00 -33.15 -14.73
C TYR A 84 20.53 -33.04 -15.13
N VAL A 85 20.08 -33.99 -15.94
CA VAL A 85 18.68 -34.09 -16.38
C VAL A 85 17.96 -35.13 -15.53
N THR A 86 16.80 -34.77 -15.01
CA THR A 86 16.01 -35.67 -14.17
C THR A 86 15.49 -36.88 -14.98
N PRO A 87 15.69 -38.13 -14.52
CA PRO A 87 15.17 -39.32 -15.21
C PRO A 87 13.64 -39.39 -15.16
N PRO A 88 13.00 -40.12 -16.09
CA PRO A 88 11.55 -40.34 -16.06
C PRO A 88 11.08 -41.04 -14.78
N ASP A 89 9.87 -40.72 -14.33
CA ASP A 89 9.19 -41.34 -13.16
C ASP A 89 9.98 -41.26 -11.84
N ARG A 90 10.80 -40.21 -11.68
CA ARG A 90 11.53 -39.90 -10.44
C ARG A 90 11.34 -38.44 -10.07
N ASN A 91 11.28 -38.16 -8.76
CA ASN A 91 11.51 -36.81 -8.24
C ASN A 91 13.00 -36.67 -7.92
N ILE A 92 13.51 -35.44 -8.03
CA ILE A 92 14.91 -35.10 -7.78
C ILE A 92 15.01 -34.11 -6.62
N PHE A 93 15.93 -34.36 -5.71
CA PHE A 93 16.23 -33.48 -4.59
C PHE A 93 17.73 -33.44 -4.33
N LEU A 94 18.17 -32.36 -3.69
CA LEU A 94 19.55 -32.16 -3.32
C LEU A 94 19.74 -32.25 -1.82
N GLU A 95 20.69 -33.07 -1.41
CA GLU A 95 21.06 -33.25 -0.01
C GLU A 95 22.59 -33.34 0.07
N ASN A 96 23.23 -32.45 0.83
CA ASN A 96 24.71 -32.44 1.00
C ASN A 96 25.49 -32.44 -0.34
N LYS A 97 25.03 -31.65 -1.33
CA LYS A 97 25.59 -31.59 -2.71
C LYS A 97 25.56 -32.91 -3.48
N ARG A 98 24.74 -33.88 -3.05
CA ARG A 98 24.44 -35.10 -3.79
C ARG A 98 23.04 -35.02 -4.38
N ILE A 99 22.90 -35.60 -5.56
CA ILE A 99 21.60 -35.85 -6.16
C ILE A 99 20.97 -37.04 -5.45
N ARG A 100 19.70 -36.90 -5.11
CA ARG A 100 18.88 -37.98 -4.61
C ARG A 100 17.62 -38.12 -5.46
N LEU A 101 17.24 -39.37 -5.72
CA LEU A 101 16.08 -39.71 -6.53
C LEU A 101 15.09 -40.55 -5.72
N SER A 102 13.84 -40.12 -5.69
CA SER A 102 12.74 -40.85 -5.04
C SER A 102 11.70 -41.24 -6.07
N LYS A 103 10.92 -42.27 -5.74
CA LYS A 103 9.69 -42.57 -6.50
C LYS A 103 8.60 -41.62 -6.00
N PRO A 104 7.84 -40.96 -6.89
CA PRO A 104 6.73 -40.11 -6.48
C PRO A 104 5.69 -40.93 -5.69
N SER A 105 5.26 -40.42 -4.53
CA SER A 105 4.31 -41.09 -3.63
C SER A 105 2.87 -41.12 -4.17
N ASN A 106 2.50 -40.17 -5.06
CA ASN A 106 1.17 -40.05 -5.65
C ASN A 106 1.15 -40.40 -7.14
N ALA A 107 0.08 -41.06 -7.58
CA ALA A 107 -0.18 -41.35 -8.99
C ALA A 107 -0.60 -40.11 -9.80
N ILE A 108 -1.00 -39.03 -9.12
CA ILE A 108 -1.58 -37.80 -9.70
C ILE A 108 -0.64 -36.63 -9.39
N GLY A 109 -0.15 -35.95 -10.43
CA GLY A 109 0.72 -34.76 -10.32
C GLY A 109 1.85 -34.72 -11.36
N PRO A 110 2.49 -33.56 -11.56
CA PRO A 110 3.66 -33.43 -12.43
C PRO A 110 4.86 -34.23 -11.90
N LYS A 111 5.64 -34.82 -12.82
CA LYS A 111 6.82 -35.65 -12.50
C LYS A 111 7.98 -35.29 -13.44
N PRO A 112 9.16 -34.88 -12.94
CA PRO A 112 9.49 -34.56 -11.54
C PRO A 112 8.75 -33.32 -11.03
N SER A 113 8.59 -33.19 -9.70
CA SER A 113 8.12 -31.93 -9.10
C SER A 113 9.24 -30.89 -9.06
N VAL A 114 9.01 -29.75 -9.71
CA VAL A 114 9.91 -28.59 -9.64
C VAL A 114 9.87 -27.96 -8.25
N ASP A 115 8.69 -27.92 -7.61
CA ASP A 115 8.51 -27.42 -6.25
C ASP A 115 9.38 -28.17 -5.22
N GLU A 116 9.44 -29.51 -5.31
CA GLU A 116 10.28 -30.33 -4.42
C GLU A 116 11.78 -30.06 -4.60
N LEU A 117 12.23 -29.96 -5.86
CA LEU A 117 13.64 -29.67 -6.17
C LEU A 117 14.04 -28.30 -5.60
N LEU A 118 13.25 -27.25 -5.87
CA LEU A 118 13.52 -25.91 -5.35
C LEU A 118 13.43 -25.85 -3.83
N SER A 119 12.51 -26.60 -3.22
CA SER A 119 12.41 -26.67 -1.76
C SER A 119 13.63 -27.34 -1.12
N SER A 120 14.21 -28.36 -1.76
CA SER A 120 15.43 -29.02 -1.27
C SER A 120 16.65 -28.09 -1.23
N LEU A 121 16.68 -27.07 -2.09
CA LEU A 121 17.76 -26.08 -2.10
C LEU A 121 17.74 -25.14 -0.89
N TYR A 122 16.63 -25.05 -0.15
CA TYR A 122 16.53 -24.15 1.00
C TYR A 122 17.59 -24.46 2.07
N GLN A 123 17.90 -25.74 2.30
CA GLN A 123 18.89 -26.20 3.28
C GLN A 123 20.30 -26.42 2.70
N SER A 124 20.57 -25.95 1.48
CA SER A 124 21.83 -26.22 0.79
C SER A 124 22.93 -25.17 1.02
N ASP A 125 24.20 -25.61 1.03
CA ASP A 125 25.40 -24.77 1.25
C ASP A 125 26.01 -24.21 -0.06
N PHE A 126 25.16 -23.87 -1.05
CA PHE A 126 25.62 -23.12 -2.23
C PHE A 126 25.68 -21.62 -1.92
N ASN A 127 26.69 -20.94 -2.47
CA ASN A 127 26.91 -19.51 -2.29
C ASN A 127 25.91 -18.70 -3.12
N LYS A 128 25.78 -19.04 -4.41
CA LYS A 128 24.78 -18.44 -5.31
C LYS A 128 23.85 -19.52 -5.85
N ILE A 129 22.54 -19.26 -5.74
CA ILE A 129 21.48 -20.14 -6.22
C ILE A 129 20.66 -19.37 -7.25
N VAL A 130 20.47 -19.98 -8.42
CA VAL A 130 19.61 -19.45 -9.48
C VAL A 130 18.50 -20.44 -9.76
N ALA A 131 17.25 -20.00 -9.73
CA ALA A 131 16.07 -20.76 -10.09
C ALA A 131 15.45 -20.18 -11.37
N VAL A 132 15.21 -21.00 -12.39
CA VAL A 132 14.68 -20.59 -13.69
C VAL A 132 13.42 -21.38 -13.98
N ILE A 133 12.30 -20.71 -14.24
CA ILE A 133 11.05 -21.33 -14.69
C ILE A 133 10.82 -21.00 -16.16
N LEU A 134 10.72 -22.03 -17.00
CA LEU A 134 10.51 -21.92 -18.45
C LEU A 134 9.12 -22.42 -18.84
N SER A 135 8.82 -22.39 -20.14
CA SER A 135 7.56 -22.80 -20.76
C SER A 135 7.01 -24.11 -20.18
N GLY A 136 5.72 -24.10 -19.88
CA GLY A 136 5.03 -25.24 -19.29
C GLY A 136 3.57 -24.97 -18.97
N THR A 137 2.83 -26.04 -18.68
CA THR A 137 1.44 -25.98 -18.24
C THR A 137 1.36 -26.25 -16.74
N GLY A 138 0.42 -25.60 -16.05
CA GLY A 138 0.24 -25.75 -14.60
C GLY A 138 0.97 -24.70 -13.77
N LYS A 139 1.23 -25.01 -12.50
CA LYS A 139 1.76 -24.07 -11.50
C LYS A 139 3.02 -24.58 -10.77
N ASP A 140 3.55 -25.73 -11.17
CA ASP A 140 4.69 -26.37 -10.51
C ASP A 140 5.95 -25.48 -10.60
N GLY A 141 6.68 -25.38 -9.49
CA GLY A 141 7.79 -24.45 -9.27
C GLY A 141 7.38 -23.18 -8.50
N SER A 142 6.09 -22.86 -8.44
CA SER A 142 5.60 -21.64 -7.75
C SER A 142 5.72 -21.71 -6.23
N VAL A 143 5.46 -22.86 -5.63
CA VAL A 143 5.51 -23.04 -4.15
C VAL A 143 6.97 -23.09 -3.71
N GLY A 144 7.80 -23.85 -4.42
CA GLY A 144 9.23 -23.98 -4.18
C GLY A 144 9.97 -22.66 -4.34
N LEU A 145 9.63 -21.85 -5.36
CA LEU A 145 10.18 -20.49 -5.51
C LEU A 145 9.88 -19.59 -4.31
N LYS A 146 8.63 -19.58 -3.81
CA LYS A 146 8.27 -18.78 -2.62
C LYS A 146 9.09 -19.17 -1.40
N LEU A 147 9.31 -20.47 -1.22
CA LEU A 147 10.09 -20.99 -0.11
C LEU A 147 11.58 -20.63 -0.27
N LEU A 148 12.12 -20.79 -1.47
CA LEU A 148 13.52 -20.49 -1.79
C LEU A 148 13.84 -19.00 -1.67
N LYS A 149 12.88 -18.10 -1.93
CA LYS A 149 13.09 -16.64 -1.81
C LYS A 149 13.33 -16.16 -0.37
N ASN A 150 13.12 -17.00 0.63
CA ASN A 150 13.50 -16.69 2.02
C ASN A 150 15.03 -16.69 2.25
N ARG A 151 15.85 -16.91 1.22
CA ARG A 151 17.31 -16.76 1.23
C ARG A 151 17.79 -16.00 -0.03
N PRO A 152 19.04 -15.50 -0.05
CA PRO A 152 19.62 -14.90 -1.24
C PRO A 152 19.64 -15.90 -2.40
N CYS A 153 18.75 -15.71 -3.37
CA CYS A 153 18.68 -16.46 -4.62
C CYS A 153 18.15 -15.56 -5.74
N LEU A 154 18.59 -15.84 -6.96
CA LEU A 154 18.06 -15.21 -8.17
C LEU A 154 16.96 -16.10 -8.77
N ALA A 155 15.77 -15.58 -8.95
CA ALA A 155 14.63 -16.26 -9.53
C ALA A 155 14.25 -15.62 -10.87
N LEU A 156 14.31 -16.39 -11.96
CA LEU A 156 14.01 -15.95 -13.32
C LEU A 156 12.79 -16.69 -13.85
N ALA A 157 11.92 -15.98 -14.58
CA ALA A 157 10.84 -16.59 -15.34
C ALA A 157 10.97 -16.26 -16.83
N GLN A 158 10.61 -17.20 -17.69
CA GLN A 158 10.46 -16.94 -19.11
C GLN A 158 9.35 -15.91 -19.35
N SER A 159 9.60 -14.96 -20.23
CA SER A 159 8.55 -14.05 -20.71
C SER A 159 7.36 -14.85 -21.24
N PRO A 160 6.12 -14.62 -20.74
CA PRO A 160 4.93 -15.30 -21.25
C PRO A 160 4.74 -15.13 -22.76
N ALA A 161 5.22 -14.02 -23.33
CA ALA A 161 5.13 -13.75 -24.76
C ALA A 161 6.02 -14.67 -25.62
N THR A 162 7.13 -15.18 -25.07
CA THR A 162 8.03 -16.11 -25.77
C THR A 162 7.84 -17.56 -25.34
N ALA A 163 6.97 -17.82 -24.35
CA ALA A 163 6.63 -19.16 -23.91
C ALA A 163 5.63 -19.82 -24.86
N LYS A 164 5.91 -21.06 -25.28
CA LYS A 164 4.96 -21.87 -26.07
C LYS A 164 3.71 -22.21 -25.26
N TYR A 165 3.90 -22.40 -23.95
CA TYR A 165 2.85 -22.51 -22.95
C TYR A 165 3.23 -21.64 -21.76
N ASP A 166 2.39 -20.67 -21.45
CA ASP A 166 2.65 -19.60 -20.50
C ASP A 166 2.18 -19.90 -19.06
N GLY A 167 1.45 -20.99 -18.84
CA GLY A 167 0.87 -21.33 -17.54
C GLY A 167 1.89 -21.39 -16.39
N MET A 168 2.98 -22.14 -16.56
CA MET A 168 4.05 -22.23 -15.53
C MET A 168 4.77 -20.89 -15.32
N PRO A 169 5.26 -20.20 -16.38
CA PRO A 169 5.85 -18.87 -16.21
C PRO A 169 4.91 -17.85 -15.56
N GLN A 170 3.64 -17.78 -15.98
CA GLN A 170 2.66 -16.89 -15.37
C GLN A 170 2.40 -17.23 -13.91
N ALA A 171 2.27 -18.52 -13.56
CA ALA A 171 2.11 -18.94 -12.18
C ALA A 171 3.30 -18.54 -11.31
N ALA A 172 4.53 -18.72 -11.83
CA ALA A 172 5.76 -18.29 -11.19
C ALA A 172 5.80 -16.76 -11.02
N ILE A 173 5.43 -15.98 -12.04
CA ILE A 173 5.34 -14.51 -11.96
C ILE A 173 4.28 -14.08 -10.93
N GLN A 174 3.12 -14.74 -10.90
CA GLN A 174 2.04 -14.47 -9.95
C GLN A 174 2.44 -14.74 -8.49
N THR A 175 3.50 -15.53 -8.23
CA THR A 175 4.05 -15.67 -6.87
C THR A 175 4.62 -14.36 -6.33
N GLY A 176 5.02 -13.46 -7.22
CA GLY A 176 5.63 -12.17 -6.90
C GLY A 176 7.05 -12.27 -6.34
N VAL A 177 7.74 -13.40 -6.52
CA VAL A 177 9.12 -13.63 -6.04
C VAL A 177 10.17 -13.74 -7.17
N ILE A 178 9.73 -13.60 -8.43
CA ILE A 178 10.61 -13.53 -9.61
C ILE A 178 11.34 -12.19 -9.61
N ASP A 179 12.65 -12.23 -9.78
CA ASP A 179 13.52 -11.05 -9.87
C ASP A 179 13.46 -10.44 -11.28
N GLU A 180 13.56 -11.27 -12.32
CA GLU A 180 13.57 -10.81 -13.71
C GLU A 180 12.78 -11.73 -14.64
N ILE A 181 12.11 -11.10 -15.62
CA ILE A 181 11.34 -11.78 -16.66
C ILE A 181 12.07 -11.58 -17.99
N LEU A 182 12.64 -12.66 -18.52
CA LEU A 182 13.55 -12.58 -19.67
C LEU A 182 13.16 -13.59 -20.75
N ASP A 183 13.65 -13.35 -21.96
CA ASP A 183 13.64 -14.35 -23.01
C ASP A 183 14.75 -15.39 -22.78
N PRO A 184 14.54 -16.67 -23.14
CA PRO A 184 15.55 -17.73 -22.91
C PRO A 184 16.92 -17.40 -23.48
N LYS A 185 16.98 -16.70 -24.62
CA LYS A 185 18.22 -16.21 -25.26
C LYS A 185 19.03 -15.26 -24.39
N SER A 186 18.36 -14.45 -23.57
CA SER A 186 18.99 -13.39 -22.76
C SER A 186 19.35 -13.86 -21.36
N MET A 187 18.66 -14.89 -20.84
CA MET A 187 18.86 -15.42 -19.49
C MET A 187 20.30 -15.89 -19.23
N GLY A 188 20.93 -16.57 -20.19
CA GLY A 188 22.29 -17.11 -20.00
C GLY A 188 23.32 -16.03 -19.69
N LYS A 189 23.29 -14.91 -20.43
CA LYS A 189 24.18 -13.76 -20.21
C LYS A 189 23.89 -13.09 -18.87
N PHE A 190 22.63 -12.94 -18.51
CA PHE A 190 22.22 -12.34 -17.24
C PHE A 190 22.68 -13.18 -16.04
N ILE A 191 22.49 -14.50 -16.10
CA ILE A 191 22.97 -15.43 -15.07
C ILE A 191 24.49 -15.34 -14.93
N LYS A 192 25.22 -15.24 -16.04
CA LYS A 192 26.68 -15.06 -15.98
C LYS A 192 27.06 -13.79 -15.24
N LYS A 193 26.48 -12.64 -15.58
CA LYS A 193 26.73 -11.36 -14.88
C LYS A 193 26.45 -11.49 -13.37
N TYR A 194 25.34 -12.13 -13.01
CA TYR A 194 24.99 -12.35 -11.60
C TYR A 194 25.99 -13.26 -10.88
N LEU A 195 26.43 -14.34 -11.53
CA LEU A 195 27.38 -15.28 -10.94
C LEU A 195 28.80 -14.70 -10.86
N SER A 196 29.24 -13.92 -11.86
CA SER A 196 30.56 -13.26 -11.89
C SER A 196 30.69 -12.09 -10.91
N GLY A 197 29.57 -11.51 -10.46
CA GLY A 197 29.58 -10.31 -9.61
C GLY A 197 29.67 -9.01 -10.41
N GLU A 198 29.69 -9.08 -11.75
CA GLU A 198 29.74 -7.91 -12.65
C GLU A 198 28.44 -7.09 -12.67
N LEU A 199 27.39 -7.52 -11.95
CA LEU A 199 26.21 -6.69 -11.70
C LEU A 199 26.47 -5.62 -10.61
N GLU A 200 27.56 -5.72 -9.84
CA GLU A 200 27.85 -4.80 -8.72
C GLU A 200 28.74 -3.59 -9.12
N ASP A 201 29.41 -3.58 -10.29
CA ASP A 201 30.47 -2.60 -10.57
C ASP A 201 30.28 -1.66 -11.79
N GLU A 202 29.27 -1.83 -12.66
CA GLU A 202 29.14 -0.98 -13.88
C GLU A 202 27.76 -0.33 -14.13
N GLU A 203 26.74 -0.54 -13.30
CA GLU A 203 25.38 -0.03 -13.56
C GLU A 203 24.73 0.72 -12.36
N GLU A 204 25.50 1.14 -11.33
CA GLU A 204 24.93 1.85 -10.16
C GLU A 204 24.71 3.36 -10.38
N ASP A 205 25.46 4.05 -11.24
CA ASP A 205 25.41 5.52 -11.26
C ASP A 205 24.35 6.15 -12.21
N ASP A 206 23.86 5.45 -13.25
CA ASP A 206 22.95 6.06 -14.26
C ASP A 206 21.54 5.43 -14.30
N TYR A 207 21.39 4.16 -13.87
CA TYR A 207 20.12 3.44 -13.83
C TYR A 207 19.34 3.65 -12.51
N GLU A 208 20.03 3.80 -11.38
CA GLU A 208 19.38 4.19 -10.12
C GLU A 208 18.84 5.63 -10.21
N ILE A 209 19.56 6.57 -10.82
CA ILE A 209 19.13 7.97 -10.90
C ILE A 209 17.84 8.12 -11.72
N THR A 210 17.66 7.34 -12.81
CA THR A 210 16.44 7.39 -13.63
C THR A 210 15.26 6.63 -13.00
N GLN A 211 15.45 5.46 -12.38
CA GLN A 211 14.35 4.76 -11.69
C GLN A 211 13.89 5.45 -10.40
N ILE A 212 14.81 6.07 -9.65
CA ILE A 212 14.48 6.80 -8.42
C ILE A 212 13.60 8.02 -8.75
N ASP A 213 13.88 8.73 -9.86
CA ASP A 213 13.10 9.90 -10.29
C ASP A 213 11.65 9.53 -10.67
N TYR A 214 11.43 8.48 -11.45
CA TYR A 214 10.06 8.09 -11.86
C TYR A 214 9.21 7.57 -10.69
N MET A 215 9.81 6.87 -9.72
CA MET A 215 9.09 6.44 -8.52
C MET A 215 8.71 7.62 -7.62
N ASP A 216 9.60 8.59 -7.48
CA ASP A 216 9.30 9.79 -6.70
C ASP A 216 8.25 10.66 -7.41
N GLN A 217 8.24 10.70 -8.76
CA GLN A 217 7.17 11.31 -9.54
C GLN A 217 5.82 10.59 -9.35
N LEU A 218 5.79 9.26 -9.42
CA LEU A 218 4.60 8.46 -9.10
C LEU A 218 4.06 8.81 -7.70
N PHE A 219 4.93 8.85 -6.69
CA PHE A 219 4.53 9.19 -5.32
C PHE A 219 4.00 10.60 -5.21
N ARG A 220 4.59 11.58 -5.91
CA ARG A 220 4.09 12.95 -5.94
C ARG A 220 2.70 13.07 -6.56
N ILE A 221 2.45 12.38 -7.68
CA ILE A 221 1.14 12.39 -8.35
C ILE A 221 0.08 11.81 -7.40
N LEU A 222 0.35 10.63 -6.84
CA LEU A 222 -0.58 9.97 -5.92
C LEU A 222 -0.78 10.77 -4.63
N SER A 223 0.28 11.30 -4.02
CA SER A 223 0.21 12.09 -2.79
C SER A 223 -0.59 13.38 -2.99
N LYS A 224 -0.48 14.04 -4.15
CA LYS A 224 -1.28 15.23 -4.48
C LYS A 224 -2.78 14.91 -4.54
N ARG A 225 -3.16 13.73 -5.03
CA ARG A 225 -4.55 13.28 -5.16
C ARG A 225 -5.13 12.77 -3.83
N THR A 226 -4.38 11.93 -3.11
CA THR A 226 -4.91 11.16 -1.97
C THR A 226 -4.48 11.70 -0.61
N GLY A 227 -3.47 12.57 -0.57
CA GLY A 227 -2.87 13.10 0.67
C GLY A 227 -1.90 12.13 1.37
N THR A 228 -1.73 10.91 0.86
CA THR A 228 -0.83 9.90 1.46
C THR A 228 0.56 9.95 0.82
N ASP A 229 1.61 10.01 1.65
CA ASP A 229 3.00 9.97 1.18
C ASP A 229 3.56 8.54 1.19
N PHE A 230 3.82 8.00 0.00
CA PHE A 230 4.41 6.68 -0.19
C PHE A 230 5.94 6.66 -0.22
N SER A 231 6.61 7.81 -0.09
CA SER A 231 8.07 7.93 -0.22
C SER A 231 8.84 7.05 0.76
N ASN A 232 8.27 6.81 1.95
CA ASN A 232 8.86 5.96 2.99
C ASN A 232 8.30 4.52 3.04
N TYR A 233 7.55 4.11 2.01
CA TYR A 233 7.12 2.73 1.82
C TYR A 233 8.20 1.94 1.08
N LYS A 234 8.12 0.60 1.14
CA LYS A 234 9.05 -0.27 0.42
C LYS A 234 8.83 -0.15 -1.10
N LYS A 235 9.70 0.60 -1.77
CA LYS A 235 9.65 0.87 -3.21
C LYS A 235 9.48 -0.41 -4.05
N ALA A 236 10.21 -1.48 -3.73
CA ALA A 236 10.12 -2.77 -4.44
C ALA A 236 8.70 -3.37 -4.46
N THR A 237 7.93 -3.23 -3.37
CA THR A 237 6.54 -3.74 -3.31
C THR A 237 5.64 -2.95 -4.25
N ILE A 238 5.81 -1.62 -4.28
CA ILE A 238 5.02 -0.71 -5.11
C ILE A 238 5.39 -0.89 -6.58
N GLN A 239 6.68 -1.01 -6.90
CA GLN A 239 7.18 -1.25 -8.25
C GLN A 239 6.56 -2.52 -8.85
N ARG A 240 6.46 -3.61 -8.08
CA ARG A 240 5.78 -4.83 -8.54
C ARG A 240 4.30 -4.62 -8.86
N ARG A 241 3.59 -3.75 -8.11
CA ARG A 241 2.19 -3.42 -8.35
C ARG A 241 2.02 -2.53 -9.58
N LEU A 242 2.92 -1.55 -9.73
CA LEU A 242 3.00 -0.70 -10.89
C LEU A 242 3.22 -1.50 -12.17
N LEU A 243 4.21 -2.40 -12.19
CA LEU A 243 4.48 -3.27 -13.33
C LEU A 243 3.25 -4.14 -13.68
N LYS A 244 2.55 -4.67 -12.67
CA LYS A 244 1.31 -5.41 -12.91
C LYS A 244 0.23 -4.53 -13.57
N ARG A 245 0.04 -3.30 -13.10
CA ARG A 245 -0.94 -2.38 -13.66
C ARG A 245 -0.57 -1.96 -15.09
N MET A 246 0.70 -1.66 -15.33
CA MET A 246 1.22 -1.38 -16.66
C MET A 246 1.01 -2.55 -17.63
N ASN A 247 1.22 -3.79 -17.18
CA ASN A 247 0.93 -4.99 -17.97
C ASN A 247 -0.57 -5.15 -18.27
N GLU A 248 -1.46 -4.85 -17.31
CA GLU A 248 -2.92 -4.85 -17.53
C GLU A 248 -3.32 -3.83 -18.63
N LEU A 249 -2.59 -2.72 -18.74
CA LEU A 249 -2.79 -1.68 -19.75
C LEU A 249 -1.94 -1.88 -21.03
N ALA A 250 -1.19 -2.99 -21.13
CA ALA A 250 -0.24 -3.26 -22.21
C ALA A 250 0.84 -2.17 -22.43
N ILE A 251 1.25 -1.49 -21.36
CA ILE A 251 2.30 -0.47 -21.36
C ILE A 251 3.60 -1.10 -20.89
N SER A 252 4.64 -1.05 -21.72
CA SER A 252 5.95 -1.67 -21.44
C SER A 252 6.97 -0.75 -20.76
N ARG A 253 6.68 0.56 -20.68
CA ARG A 253 7.61 1.61 -20.25
C ARG A 253 6.93 2.61 -19.32
N ILE A 254 7.57 2.91 -18.18
CA ILE A 254 6.99 3.76 -17.12
C ILE A 254 6.80 5.20 -17.58
N GLU A 255 7.66 5.67 -18.48
CA GLU A 255 7.64 6.99 -19.10
C GLU A 255 6.36 7.22 -19.91
N ASN A 256 5.75 6.15 -20.41
CA ASN A 256 4.48 6.21 -21.13
C ASN A 256 3.28 6.13 -20.17
N TYR A 257 3.49 5.61 -18.96
CA TYR A 257 2.43 5.46 -17.97
C TYR A 257 2.23 6.72 -17.12
N LEU A 258 3.31 7.38 -16.68
CA LEU A 258 3.21 8.58 -15.85
C LEU A 258 2.34 9.69 -16.45
N PRO A 259 2.41 10.02 -17.76
CA PRO A 259 1.53 11.02 -18.36
C PRO A 259 0.05 10.63 -18.40
N ILE A 260 -0.26 9.33 -18.45
CA ILE A 260 -1.63 8.82 -18.36
C ILE A 260 -2.11 9.01 -16.93
N LEU A 261 -1.30 8.56 -15.97
CA LEU A 261 -1.59 8.69 -14.55
C LEU A 261 -1.77 10.15 -14.12
N GLU A 262 -1.00 11.08 -14.66
CA GLU A 262 -1.11 12.50 -14.31
C GLU A 262 -2.42 13.15 -14.82
N LYS A 263 -2.96 12.67 -15.95
CA LYS A 263 -4.16 13.23 -16.59
C LYS A 263 -5.47 12.58 -16.12
N ASP A 264 -5.43 11.30 -15.80
CA ASP A 264 -6.62 10.49 -15.48
C ASP A 264 -6.75 10.29 -13.97
N SER A 265 -7.76 10.94 -13.35
CA SER A 265 -8.04 10.81 -11.93
C SER A 265 -8.53 9.41 -11.53
N ASP A 266 -9.23 8.71 -12.42
CA ASP A 266 -9.71 7.36 -12.15
C ASP A 266 -8.53 6.38 -12.14
N GLU A 267 -7.58 6.56 -13.05
CA GLU A 267 -6.33 5.78 -13.04
C GLU A 267 -5.49 6.05 -11.78
N GLN A 268 -5.48 7.28 -11.25
CA GLN A 268 -4.83 7.59 -9.97
C GLN A 268 -5.47 6.81 -8.82
N ASP A 269 -6.80 6.79 -8.75
CA ASP A 269 -7.54 6.10 -7.71
C ASP A 269 -7.39 4.57 -7.84
N ILE A 270 -7.39 4.03 -9.07
CA ILE A 270 -7.10 2.61 -9.34
C ILE A 270 -5.67 2.26 -8.92
N MET A 271 -4.67 3.07 -9.31
CA MET A 271 -3.28 2.81 -8.98
C MET A 271 -3.04 2.88 -7.47
N PHE A 272 -3.64 3.87 -6.79
CA PHE A 272 -3.63 3.96 -5.33
C PHE A 272 -4.17 2.68 -4.69
N ASN A 273 -5.37 2.24 -5.09
CA ASN A 273 -5.98 1.02 -4.57
C ASN A 273 -5.18 -0.25 -4.91
N LYS A 274 -4.46 -0.29 -6.04
CA LYS A 274 -3.58 -1.41 -6.42
C LYS A 274 -2.30 -1.48 -5.58
N ILE A 275 -1.82 -0.34 -5.08
CA ILE A 275 -0.70 -0.28 -4.14
C ILE A 275 -1.10 -0.85 -2.79
N LEU A 276 -2.33 -0.54 -2.33
CA LEU A 276 -2.88 -1.06 -1.09
C LEU A 276 -3.24 -2.55 -1.23
N ILE A 277 -2.74 -3.39 -0.33
CA ILE A 277 -3.12 -4.81 -0.31
C ILE A 277 -4.16 -5.00 0.79
N GLY A 278 -5.43 -4.91 0.43
CA GLY A 278 -6.56 -5.10 1.34
C GLY A 278 -6.98 -6.56 1.56
N VAL A 279 -6.05 -7.52 1.50
CA VAL A 279 -6.42 -8.94 1.74
C VAL A 279 -6.36 -9.22 3.23
N THR A 280 -7.54 -9.41 3.81
CA THR A 280 -7.74 -9.78 5.22
C THR A 280 -8.76 -10.92 5.34
N LYS A 281 -8.84 -11.53 6.52
CA LYS A 281 -9.80 -12.59 6.85
C LYS A 281 -10.05 -12.63 8.35
N PHE A 282 -11.21 -13.14 8.75
CA PHE A 282 -11.52 -13.34 10.17
C PHE A 282 -10.50 -14.25 10.84
N PHE A 283 -10.13 -13.92 12.08
CA PHE A 283 -9.14 -14.66 12.89
C PHE A 283 -7.88 -15.05 12.12
N ARG A 284 -7.35 -14.14 11.30
CA ARG A 284 -6.10 -14.36 10.55
C ARG A 284 -4.98 -14.79 11.50
N ASP A 285 -4.43 -15.98 11.27
CA ASP A 285 -3.56 -16.67 12.23
C ASP A 285 -4.29 -17.02 13.54
N GLN A 286 -5.27 -17.91 13.47
CA GLN A 286 -6.14 -18.25 14.60
C GLN A 286 -5.39 -18.58 15.90
N GLU A 287 -4.30 -19.36 15.83
CA GLU A 287 -3.44 -19.67 16.99
C GLU A 287 -2.93 -18.41 17.72
N ALA A 288 -2.70 -17.31 16.99
CA ALA A 288 -2.26 -16.04 17.57
C ALA A 288 -3.38 -15.32 18.33
N PHE A 289 -4.63 -15.39 17.83
CA PHE A 289 -5.80 -14.88 18.54
C PHE A 289 -6.13 -15.72 19.78
N GLU A 290 -5.94 -17.03 19.72
CA GLU A 290 -6.08 -17.93 20.87
C GLU A 290 -5.07 -17.58 21.97
N THR A 291 -3.82 -17.30 21.60
CA THR A 291 -2.81 -16.83 22.56
C THR A 291 -3.12 -15.42 23.07
N LEU A 292 -3.59 -14.51 22.21
CA LEU A 292 -4.01 -13.18 22.62
C LEU A 292 -5.17 -13.22 23.64
N LYS A 293 -6.09 -14.19 23.51
CA LYS A 293 -7.22 -14.40 24.40
C LYS A 293 -6.78 -14.49 25.86
N GLU A 294 -5.71 -15.24 26.15
CA GLU A 294 -5.19 -15.41 27.51
C GLU A 294 -4.80 -14.07 28.16
N TYR A 295 -4.10 -13.20 27.40
CA TYR A 295 -3.72 -11.87 27.87
C TYR A 295 -4.90 -10.90 27.96
N LEU A 296 -5.89 -11.02 27.06
CA LEU A 296 -7.13 -10.24 27.15
C LEU A 296 -7.97 -10.63 28.36
N GLU A 297 -8.02 -11.91 28.71
CA GLU A 297 -8.69 -12.37 29.93
C GLU A 297 -8.04 -11.80 31.20
N GLU A 298 -6.70 -11.73 31.24
CA GLU A 298 -5.97 -11.07 32.31
C GLU A 298 -6.27 -9.56 32.37
N LEU A 299 -6.30 -8.88 31.22
CA LEU A 299 -6.66 -7.47 31.12
C LEU A 299 -8.07 -7.20 31.65
N VAL A 300 -9.05 -8.03 31.25
CA VAL A 300 -10.44 -7.96 31.73
C VAL A 300 -10.52 -8.19 33.25
N ASN A 301 -9.69 -9.06 33.81
CA ASN A 301 -9.66 -9.31 35.26
C ASN A 301 -9.22 -8.07 36.05
N HIS A 302 -8.25 -7.30 35.55
CA HIS A 302 -7.72 -6.11 36.21
C HIS A 302 -8.59 -4.85 36.08
N LYS A 303 -9.53 -4.82 35.12
CA LYS A 303 -10.46 -3.69 34.93
C LYS A 303 -11.60 -3.72 35.97
N LYS A 304 -12.00 -2.51 36.41
CA LYS A 304 -13.12 -2.32 37.34
C LYS A 304 -14.45 -2.39 36.57
N PRO A 305 -15.56 -2.74 37.23
CA PRO A 305 -16.88 -2.71 36.59
C PRO A 305 -17.15 -1.32 35.96
N ASN A 306 -17.77 -1.30 34.77
CA ASN A 306 -18.03 -0.13 33.92
C ASN A 306 -16.80 0.60 33.35
N ASP A 307 -15.57 0.10 33.55
CA ASP A 307 -14.43 0.59 32.80
C ASP A 307 -14.59 0.28 31.30
N THR A 308 -13.88 1.05 30.47
CA THR A 308 -13.84 0.84 29.02
C THR A 308 -12.53 0.17 28.61
N ILE A 309 -12.62 -0.86 27.78
CA ILE A 309 -11.49 -1.46 27.06
C ILE A 309 -11.37 -0.73 25.74
N ARG A 310 -10.24 -0.05 25.53
CA ARG A 310 -9.99 0.77 24.33
C ARG A 310 -8.96 0.10 23.45
N ILE A 311 -9.34 -0.23 22.21
CA ILE A 311 -8.47 -0.90 21.24
C ILE A 311 -8.29 -0.03 20.01
N TRP A 312 -7.10 -0.02 19.42
CA TRP A 312 -6.90 0.55 18.08
C TRP A 312 -6.37 -0.51 17.11
N VAL A 313 -6.99 -0.59 15.95
CA VAL A 313 -6.62 -1.46 14.82
C VAL A 313 -6.27 -0.58 13.62
N PRO A 314 -5.01 -0.11 13.50
CA PRO A 314 -4.54 0.57 12.30
C PRO A 314 -4.32 -0.41 11.15
N GLY A 315 -4.76 -0.05 9.94
CA GLY A 315 -4.74 -0.92 8.76
C GLY A 315 -5.85 -1.97 8.79
N CYS A 316 -7.07 -1.57 9.18
CA CYS A 316 -8.17 -2.51 9.40
C CYS A 316 -8.78 -3.12 8.13
N SER A 317 -8.44 -2.59 6.95
CA SER A 317 -8.95 -3.03 5.65
C SER A 317 -10.49 -3.16 5.66
N THR A 318 -11.04 -4.28 5.21
CA THR A 318 -12.49 -4.53 5.14
C THR A 318 -13.17 -4.89 6.47
N GLY A 319 -12.44 -4.80 7.60
CA GLY A 319 -13.02 -4.81 8.96
C GLY A 319 -13.05 -6.17 9.67
N GLU A 320 -12.52 -7.23 9.08
CA GLU A 320 -12.54 -8.59 9.65
C GLU A 320 -11.74 -8.69 10.96
N GLU A 321 -10.60 -7.99 11.08
CA GLU A 321 -9.77 -7.99 12.30
C GLU A 321 -10.44 -7.30 13.50
N PRO A 322 -10.94 -6.05 13.40
CA PRO A 322 -11.64 -5.41 14.53
C PRO A 322 -12.90 -6.17 14.92
N LEU A 323 -13.61 -6.79 13.97
CA LEU A 323 -14.74 -7.68 14.26
C LEU A 323 -14.30 -8.95 15.01
N SER A 324 -13.20 -9.57 14.60
CA SER A 324 -12.64 -10.75 15.29
C SER A 324 -12.28 -10.42 16.75
N LEU A 325 -11.69 -9.25 17.00
CA LEU A 325 -11.40 -8.77 18.35
C LEU A 325 -12.67 -8.48 19.14
N ALA A 326 -13.71 -7.93 18.51
CA ALA A 326 -14.99 -7.69 19.15
C ALA A 326 -15.69 -8.99 19.57
N PHE A 327 -15.72 -9.99 18.68
CA PHE A 327 -16.26 -11.32 18.99
C PHE A 327 -15.51 -11.97 20.16
N LEU A 328 -14.17 -11.94 20.10
CA LEU A 328 -13.32 -12.53 21.12
C LEU A 328 -13.53 -11.88 22.50
N LEU A 329 -13.57 -10.55 22.56
CA LEU A 329 -13.81 -9.82 23.81
C LEU A 329 -15.22 -10.04 24.34
N GLN A 330 -16.24 -10.02 23.47
CA GLN A 330 -17.62 -10.26 23.88
C GLN A 330 -17.76 -11.65 24.52
N ASP A 331 -17.15 -12.68 23.92
CA ASP A 331 -17.14 -14.02 24.50
C ASP A 331 -16.45 -14.08 25.87
N ILE A 332 -15.33 -13.35 26.04
CA ILE A 332 -14.64 -13.25 27.34
C ILE A 332 -15.52 -12.56 28.39
N LEU A 333 -16.20 -11.47 28.03
CA LEU A 333 -17.06 -10.72 28.94
C LEU A 333 -18.29 -11.53 29.34
N ASP A 334 -18.92 -12.23 28.40
CA ASP A 334 -20.05 -13.12 28.65
C ASP A 334 -19.66 -14.24 29.62
N ALA A 335 -18.50 -14.88 29.40
CA ALA A 335 -18.01 -15.95 30.26
C ALA A 335 -17.67 -15.49 31.68
N LYS A 336 -17.12 -14.28 31.84
CA LYS A 336 -16.74 -13.71 33.14
C LYS A 336 -17.85 -12.91 33.82
N GLN A 337 -18.99 -12.68 33.15
CA GLN A 337 -20.13 -11.88 33.62
C GLN A 337 -19.72 -10.49 34.14
N LYS A 338 -18.77 -9.82 33.46
CA LYS A 338 -18.32 -8.48 33.82
C LYS A 338 -18.95 -7.42 32.91
N PRO A 339 -19.62 -6.38 33.47
CA PRO A 339 -20.18 -5.29 32.68
C PRO A 339 -19.08 -4.28 32.32
N LEU A 340 -18.27 -4.58 31.30
CA LEU A 340 -17.29 -3.65 30.74
C LEU A 340 -17.77 -3.12 29.38
N ASN A 341 -17.38 -1.89 29.06
CA ASN A 341 -17.63 -1.32 27.73
C ASN A 341 -16.45 -1.62 26.80
N ILE A 342 -16.73 -1.94 25.54
CA ILE A 342 -15.70 -2.15 24.52
C ILE A 342 -15.78 -1.00 23.52
N GLN A 343 -14.62 -0.39 23.23
CA GLN A 343 -14.48 0.62 22.18
C GLN A 343 -13.27 0.29 21.31
N ILE A 344 -13.51 -0.02 20.04
CA ILE A 344 -12.49 -0.37 19.06
C ILE A 344 -12.44 0.74 18.01
N PHE A 345 -11.30 1.41 17.90
CA PHE A 345 -10.99 2.32 16.80
C PHE A 345 -10.40 1.49 15.66
N ALA A 346 -11.09 1.40 14.53
CA ALA A 346 -10.64 0.68 13.36
C ALA A 346 -10.36 1.69 12.26
N THR A 347 -9.11 1.76 11.79
CA THR A 347 -8.73 2.80 10.84
C THR A 347 -7.93 2.27 9.66
N ASP A 348 -8.11 2.91 8.51
CA ASP A 348 -7.38 2.61 7.27
C ASP A 348 -7.24 3.88 6.41
N ILE A 349 -6.32 3.86 5.45
CA ILE A 349 -6.19 4.94 4.46
C ILE A 349 -7.10 4.70 3.24
N ASP A 350 -7.54 3.45 3.03
CA ASP A 350 -8.47 3.06 1.97
C ASP A 350 -9.93 3.38 2.37
N ASP A 351 -10.51 4.41 1.75
CA ASP A 351 -11.91 4.80 1.97
C ASP A 351 -12.90 3.72 1.53
N MET A 352 -12.61 2.99 0.44
CA MET A 352 -13.49 1.94 -0.07
C MET A 352 -13.55 0.77 0.92
N ALA A 353 -12.40 0.39 1.48
CA ALA A 353 -12.34 -0.64 2.52
C ALA A 353 -13.09 -0.21 3.80
N ILE A 354 -12.96 1.06 4.22
CA ILE A 354 -13.69 1.61 5.36
C ILE A 354 -15.21 1.62 5.13
N GLN A 355 -15.66 1.99 3.92
CA GLN A 355 -17.09 1.94 3.59
C GLN A 355 -17.63 0.51 3.64
N PHE A 356 -16.89 -0.46 3.10
CA PHE A 356 -17.24 -1.87 3.20
C PHE A 356 -17.31 -2.32 4.66
N ALA A 357 -16.29 -2.00 5.47
CA ALA A 357 -16.22 -2.37 6.89
C ALA A 357 -17.39 -1.81 7.71
N ARG A 358 -17.84 -0.57 7.40
CA ARG A 358 -19.04 0.04 8.02
C ARG A 358 -20.33 -0.69 7.72
N SER A 359 -20.46 -1.24 6.51
CA SER A 359 -21.62 -2.06 6.15
C SER A 359 -21.68 -3.33 7.00
N ALA A 360 -20.52 -3.92 7.30
CA ALA A 360 -20.37 -5.18 8.01
C ALA A 360 -21.22 -6.32 7.43
N VAL A 361 -21.37 -6.33 6.10
CA VAL A 361 -22.05 -7.35 5.31
C VAL A 361 -21.01 -8.21 4.60
N PHE A 362 -21.08 -9.51 4.80
CA PHE A 362 -20.10 -10.47 4.30
C PHE A 362 -20.79 -11.59 3.50
N THR A 363 -20.12 -12.05 2.45
CA THR A 363 -20.60 -13.19 1.66
C THR A 363 -20.40 -14.50 2.40
N GLU A 364 -21.12 -15.55 1.99
CA GLU A 364 -20.96 -16.90 2.56
C GLU A 364 -19.52 -17.41 2.47
N ASN A 365 -18.81 -17.10 1.38
CA ASN A 365 -17.41 -17.47 1.20
C ASN A 365 -16.49 -16.79 2.23
N SER A 366 -16.78 -15.54 2.61
CA SER A 366 -15.97 -14.76 3.55
C SER A 366 -16.06 -15.29 4.98
N ILE A 367 -17.16 -15.95 5.33
CA ILE A 367 -17.40 -16.50 6.67
C ILE A 367 -17.24 -18.01 6.75
N GLN A 368 -16.94 -18.70 5.64
CA GLN A 368 -16.88 -20.16 5.58
C GLN A 368 -15.83 -20.76 6.53
N GLU A 369 -14.75 -20.04 6.81
CA GLU A 369 -13.70 -20.47 7.75
C GLU A 369 -14.08 -20.24 9.22
N LEU A 370 -15.19 -19.55 9.53
CA LEU A 370 -15.64 -19.30 10.90
C LEU A 370 -16.35 -20.53 11.49
N PRO A 371 -16.12 -20.85 12.78
CA PRO A 371 -16.94 -21.81 13.51
C PRO A 371 -18.43 -21.46 13.43
N GLN A 372 -19.29 -22.45 13.18
CA GLN A 372 -20.74 -22.25 13.08
C GLN A 372 -21.35 -21.61 14.33
N GLU A 373 -20.78 -21.88 15.51
CA GLU A 373 -21.20 -21.26 16.77
C GLU A 373 -21.08 -19.73 16.72
N LEU A 374 -19.95 -19.20 16.24
CA LEU A 374 -19.75 -17.75 16.09
C LEU A 374 -20.68 -17.17 15.02
N VAL A 375 -20.86 -17.87 13.91
CA VAL A 375 -21.77 -17.43 12.83
C VAL A 375 -23.20 -17.29 13.39
N SER A 376 -23.68 -18.30 14.10
CA SER A 376 -25.03 -18.30 14.69
C SER A 376 -25.23 -17.23 15.77
N LYS A 377 -24.17 -16.86 16.50
CA LYS A 377 -24.22 -15.89 17.59
C LYS A 377 -24.13 -14.45 17.10
N TYR A 378 -23.29 -14.20 16.09
CA TYR A 378 -22.87 -12.84 15.71
C TYR A 378 -23.31 -12.38 14.33
N PHE A 379 -23.93 -13.24 13.51
CA PHE A 379 -24.41 -12.89 12.19
C PHE A 379 -25.91 -13.15 12.03
N VAL A 380 -26.54 -12.33 11.20
CA VAL A 380 -27.92 -12.50 10.74
C VAL A 380 -27.87 -12.67 9.21
N LYS A 381 -28.48 -13.75 8.72
CA LYS A 381 -28.59 -13.99 7.28
C LYS A 381 -29.66 -13.07 6.70
N SER A 382 -29.29 -12.26 5.72
CA SER A 382 -30.18 -11.36 4.98
C SER A 382 -30.98 -12.11 3.91
N ASP A 383 -32.06 -11.49 3.43
CA ASP A 383 -32.93 -12.07 2.39
C ASP A 383 -32.19 -12.34 1.06
N LYS A 384 -31.09 -11.63 0.80
CA LYS A 384 -30.25 -11.78 -0.40
C LYS A 384 -29.22 -12.91 -0.28
N GLY A 385 -29.12 -13.55 0.88
CA GLY A 385 -28.16 -14.62 1.17
C GLY A 385 -26.87 -14.18 1.83
N ASP A 386 -26.62 -12.88 1.97
CA ASP A 386 -25.45 -12.32 2.65
C ASP A 386 -25.59 -12.36 4.18
N TYR A 387 -24.48 -12.30 4.91
CA TYR A 387 -24.44 -12.35 6.37
C TYR A 387 -24.05 -10.97 6.94
N GLU A 388 -24.95 -10.39 7.73
CA GLU A 388 -24.74 -9.09 8.39
C GLU A 388 -24.38 -9.28 9.87
N VAL A 389 -23.37 -8.57 10.36
CA VAL A 389 -22.98 -8.62 11.78
C VAL A 389 -24.05 -7.95 12.65
N VAL A 390 -24.37 -8.57 13.79
CA VAL A 390 -25.35 -8.04 14.76
C VAL A 390 -25.00 -6.62 15.24
N LYS A 391 -26.03 -5.78 15.40
CA LYS A 391 -25.90 -4.36 15.75
C LYS A 391 -25.07 -4.10 17.02
N ASN A 392 -25.20 -4.97 18.04
CA ASN A 392 -24.46 -4.82 19.30
C ASN A 392 -22.94 -4.85 19.10
N ILE A 393 -22.44 -5.77 18.28
CA ILE A 393 -21.02 -5.84 17.96
C ILE A 393 -20.61 -4.64 17.10
N ARG A 394 -21.41 -4.26 16.10
CA ARG A 394 -21.13 -3.10 15.25
C ARG A 394 -21.01 -1.81 16.05
N SER A 395 -21.83 -1.63 17.09
CA SER A 395 -21.75 -0.43 17.95
C SER A 395 -20.48 -0.33 18.81
N MET A 396 -19.69 -1.40 18.93
CA MET A 396 -18.40 -1.36 19.64
C MET A 396 -17.28 -0.76 18.78
N ILE A 397 -17.46 -0.67 17.46
CA ILE A 397 -16.39 -0.36 16.51
C ILE A 397 -16.64 0.98 15.84
N LEU A 398 -15.66 1.89 15.91
CA LEU A 398 -15.63 3.14 15.16
C LEU A 398 -14.67 3.01 13.97
N PHE A 399 -15.24 2.95 12.77
CA PHE A 399 -14.47 2.95 11.52
C PHE A 399 -14.23 4.38 11.01
N SER A 400 -12.97 4.78 10.85
CA SER A 400 -12.62 6.06 10.21
C SER A 400 -11.41 5.94 9.29
N LYS A 401 -11.37 6.81 8.27
CA LYS A 401 -10.15 7.05 7.52
C LYS A 401 -9.10 7.64 8.46
N HIS A 402 -7.90 7.08 8.49
CA HIS A 402 -6.77 7.63 9.27
C HIS A 402 -5.43 7.28 8.63
N ASP A 403 -4.55 8.28 8.51
CA ASP A 403 -3.16 8.09 8.12
C ASP A 403 -2.26 8.07 9.36
N LEU A 404 -1.73 6.88 9.66
CA LEU A 404 -0.87 6.61 10.81
C LEU A 404 0.39 7.51 10.90
N ILE A 405 0.85 8.05 9.77
CA ILE A 405 2.07 8.84 9.67
C ILE A 405 1.78 10.32 9.94
N ASN A 406 0.70 10.82 9.36
CA ASN A 406 0.42 12.25 9.29
C ASN A 406 -0.59 12.72 10.33
N GLN A 407 -1.35 11.80 10.94
CA GLN A 407 -2.42 12.14 11.87
C GLN A 407 -2.11 11.66 13.30
N PRO A 408 -2.62 12.38 14.32
CA PRO A 408 -2.36 12.04 15.71
C PRO A 408 -2.97 10.68 16.08
N PRO A 409 -2.31 9.90 16.97
CA PRO A 409 -2.83 8.61 17.42
C PRO A 409 -3.98 8.76 18.41
N PHE A 410 -4.78 7.71 18.55
CA PHE A 410 -5.70 7.58 19.67
C PHE A 410 -4.91 7.31 20.96
N LEU A 411 -5.31 7.93 22.06
CA LEU A 411 -4.60 7.80 23.35
C LEU A 411 -5.35 6.91 24.34
N LYS A 412 -4.60 6.51 25.38
CA LYS A 412 -5.06 5.70 26.52
C LYS A 412 -5.64 4.36 26.07
N LEU A 413 -4.91 3.68 25.19
CA LEU A 413 -5.30 2.40 24.61
C LEU A 413 -4.82 1.24 25.49
N ASP A 414 -5.63 0.20 25.57
CA ASP A 414 -5.34 -1.05 26.28
C ASP A 414 -4.68 -2.07 25.34
N LEU A 415 -5.03 -2.05 24.05
CA LEU A 415 -4.44 -2.89 23.00
C LEU A 415 -4.30 -2.08 21.70
N ILE A 416 -3.18 -2.25 21.02
CA ILE A 416 -3.02 -1.88 19.61
C ILE A 416 -2.79 -3.18 18.81
N SER A 417 -3.62 -3.42 17.80
CA SER A 417 -3.45 -4.52 16.84
C SER A 417 -3.02 -3.95 15.50
N CYS A 418 -1.72 -3.98 15.22
CA CYS A 418 -1.14 -3.46 13.98
C CYS A 418 -0.51 -4.63 13.21
N ARG A 419 -1.34 -5.37 12.47
CA ARG A 419 -0.93 -6.63 11.84
C ARG A 419 -0.87 -6.50 10.34
N ASN A 420 0.20 -7.03 9.77
CA ASN A 420 0.43 -7.07 8.32
C ASN A 420 0.43 -5.68 7.63
N LEU A 421 0.63 -4.60 8.39
CA LEU A 421 0.76 -3.23 7.90
C LEU A 421 2.22 -2.78 7.84
N LEU A 422 3.01 -3.08 8.88
CA LEU A 422 4.41 -2.64 8.98
C LEU A 422 5.29 -3.25 7.88
N ILE A 423 4.88 -4.40 7.32
CA ILE A 423 5.58 -5.01 6.18
C ILE A 423 5.68 -4.09 4.95
N TYR A 424 4.81 -3.10 4.80
CA TYR A 424 4.84 -2.11 3.71
C TYR A 424 5.82 -0.96 3.98
N PHE A 425 6.17 -0.72 5.23
CA PHE A 425 7.00 0.41 5.63
C PHE A 425 8.49 0.08 5.53
N ASN A 426 9.29 1.05 5.14
CA ASN A 426 10.74 0.93 5.28
C ASN A 426 11.15 1.01 6.77
N THR A 427 12.42 0.72 7.05
CA THR A 427 12.95 0.75 8.43
C THR A 427 12.80 2.12 9.09
N THR A 428 12.93 3.23 8.34
CA THR A 428 12.78 4.60 8.85
C THR A 428 11.38 4.83 9.39
N LEU A 429 10.36 4.44 8.62
CA LEU A 429 8.96 4.63 8.97
C LEU A 429 8.51 3.69 10.10
N GLN A 430 9.00 2.44 10.11
CA GLN A 430 8.77 1.54 11.25
C GLN A 430 9.33 2.14 12.55
N ASN A 431 10.55 2.70 12.52
CA ASN A 431 11.17 3.35 13.68
C ASN A 431 10.44 4.64 14.11
N HIS A 432 9.64 5.25 13.24
CA HIS A 432 8.77 6.38 13.56
C HIS A 432 7.46 5.94 14.21
N VAL A 433 6.83 4.89 13.67
CA VAL A 433 5.50 4.39 14.10
C VAL A 433 5.55 3.67 15.44
N ILE A 434 6.57 2.86 15.72
CA ILE A 434 6.64 2.08 16.98
C ILE A 434 6.64 2.99 18.24
N PRO A 435 7.39 4.10 18.29
CA PRO A 435 7.27 5.08 19.38
C PRO A 435 5.87 5.69 19.54
N ILE A 436 5.15 5.92 18.44
CA ILE A 436 3.76 6.43 18.47
C ILE A 436 2.86 5.42 19.18
N PHE A 437 2.99 4.13 18.87
CA PHE A 437 2.26 3.07 19.56
C PHE A 437 2.59 3.01 21.06
N HIS A 438 3.86 3.15 21.42
CA HIS A 438 4.26 3.20 22.84
C HIS A 438 3.61 4.37 23.58
N TYR A 439 3.58 5.54 22.96
CA TYR A 439 2.95 6.74 23.51
C TYR A 439 1.42 6.58 23.67
N ALA A 440 0.77 5.94 22.70
CA ALA A 440 -0.68 5.74 22.65
C ALA A 440 -1.21 4.75 23.70
N LEU A 441 -0.41 3.74 24.06
CA LEU A 441 -0.77 2.69 25.02
C LEU A 441 -0.75 3.18 26.48
N ASN A 442 -1.67 2.67 27.30
CA ASN A 442 -1.62 2.75 28.76
C ASN A 442 -0.41 1.98 29.31
N PRO A 443 0.02 2.24 30.56
CA PRO A 443 0.90 1.32 31.28
C PRO A 443 0.36 -0.10 31.19
N ASP A 444 1.25 -1.08 31.01
CA ASP A 444 0.93 -2.49 30.78
C ASP A 444 0.07 -2.81 29.55
N GLY A 445 -0.19 -1.83 28.68
CA GLY A 445 -0.93 -2.00 27.43
C GLY A 445 -0.23 -2.95 26.46
N LEU A 446 -1.03 -3.62 25.63
CA LEU A 446 -0.59 -4.67 24.71
C LEU A 446 -0.38 -4.13 23.29
N LEU A 447 0.65 -4.63 22.61
CA LEU A 447 0.88 -4.43 21.18
C LEU A 447 0.89 -5.80 20.50
N PHE A 448 0.02 -5.98 19.51
CA PHE A 448 -0.12 -7.22 18.75
C PHE A 448 0.25 -6.95 17.28
N LEU A 449 1.28 -7.66 16.78
CA LEU A 449 1.77 -7.52 15.41
C LEU A 449 1.57 -8.81 14.60
N GLY A 450 1.78 -8.75 13.29
CA GLY A 450 1.79 -9.91 12.41
C GLY A 450 3.05 -10.76 12.58
N LYS A 451 2.99 -12.05 12.21
CA LYS A 451 4.09 -13.03 12.41
C LYS A 451 5.44 -12.59 11.79
N SER A 452 5.38 -11.92 10.64
CA SER A 452 6.54 -11.45 9.89
C SER A 452 7.02 -10.05 10.32
N GLU A 453 6.40 -9.45 11.33
CA GLU A 453 6.67 -8.09 11.79
C GLU A 453 7.39 -8.13 13.14
N ASN A 454 8.19 -7.09 13.41
CA ASN A 454 8.95 -7.00 14.64
C ASN A 454 9.22 -5.53 14.98
N ILE A 455 9.46 -5.25 16.26
CA ILE A 455 9.74 -3.92 16.84
C ILE A 455 11.20 -3.47 16.65
N GLN A 456 12.04 -4.28 15.98
CA GLN A 456 13.44 -3.99 15.61
C GLN A 456 14.25 -3.25 16.68
N LYS A 457 14.60 -1.96 16.46
CA LYS A 457 15.50 -1.16 17.30
C LYS A 457 14.83 -0.60 18.56
N ASN A 458 13.56 -0.91 18.79
CA ASN A 458 12.74 -0.34 19.87
C ASN A 458 12.44 -1.34 20.99
N GLU A 459 13.27 -2.38 21.16
CA GLU A 459 13.13 -3.38 22.24
C GLU A 459 13.17 -2.77 23.66
N GLU A 460 13.73 -1.57 23.81
CA GLU A 460 13.70 -0.85 25.09
C GLU A 460 12.28 -0.38 25.47
N LEU A 461 11.41 -0.15 24.48
CA LEU A 461 10.05 0.35 24.67
C LEU A 461 9.03 -0.76 24.99
N PHE A 462 9.29 -1.98 24.55
CA PHE A 462 8.34 -3.09 24.61
C PHE A 462 9.00 -4.37 25.12
N LYS A 463 8.31 -5.08 26.01
CA LYS A 463 8.68 -6.41 26.49
C LYS A 463 7.96 -7.45 25.63
N PRO A 464 8.66 -8.43 25.02
CA PRO A 464 7.98 -9.54 24.36
C PRO A 464 7.27 -10.40 25.42
N LEU A 465 5.96 -10.57 25.27
CA LEU A 465 5.18 -11.55 26.04
C LEU A 465 5.16 -12.90 25.33
N HIS A 466 4.98 -12.88 24.00
CA HIS A 466 4.97 -14.07 23.17
C HIS A 466 5.66 -13.83 21.83
N GLU A 467 6.87 -14.36 21.64
CA GLU A 467 7.71 -14.07 20.46
C GLU A 467 7.15 -14.67 19.16
N LYS A 468 6.67 -15.92 19.19
CA LYS A 468 6.17 -16.63 17.98
C LYS A 468 4.98 -15.89 17.34
N TYR A 469 4.13 -15.27 18.16
CA TYR A 469 2.94 -14.55 17.71
C TYR A 469 3.05 -13.03 17.86
N ARG A 470 4.25 -12.52 18.17
CA ARG A 470 4.56 -11.08 18.18
C ARG A 470 3.60 -10.27 19.06
N ILE A 471 3.35 -10.76 20.28
CA ILE A 471 2.59 -10.06 21.32
C ILE A 471 3.59 -9.42 22.28
N PHE A 472 3.47 -8.13 22.48
CA PHE A 472 4.35 -7.32 23.32
C PHE A 472 3.56 -6.53 24.35
N GLN A 473 4.22 -6.17 25.45
CA GLN A 473 3.68 -5.30 26.49
C GLN A 473 4.50 -4.03 26.58
N LYS A 474 3.84 -2.89 26.79
CA LYS A 474 4.50 -1.61 27.02
C LYS A 474 5.44 -1.70 28.24
N ARG A 475 6.70 -1.26 28.09
CA ARG A 475 7.62 -1.05 29.22
C ARG A 475 7.49 0.37 29.74
N GLU A 476 7.50 0.53 31.07
CA GLU A 476 7.76 1.82 31.69
C GLU A 476 9.25 2.15 31.56
N SER A 477 9.58 3.06 30.64
CA SER A 477 10.96 3.52 30.49
C SER A 477 11.17 4.81 31.28
N LEU A 478 12.03 4.76 32.31
CA LEU A 478 12.57 5.92 33.04
C LEU A 478 13.38 6.88 32.14
N LYS A 479 13.71 6.45 30.91
CA LYS A 479 14.42 7.23 29.89
C LYS A 479 13.51 7.67 28.74
N SER A 480 12.18 7.66 28.91
CA SER A 480 11.28 8.27 27.93
C SER A 480 11.44 9.79 27.98
N LYS A 481 12.50 10.30 27.35
CA LYS A 481 12.48 11.64 26.77
C LYS A 481 11.30 11.59 25.81
N ASN A 482 10.22 12.29 26.16
CA ASN A 482 9.05 12.45 25.28
C ASN A 482 9.56 12.56 23.84
N PRO A 483 9.24 11.61 22.94
CA PRO A 483 9.64 11.77 21.56
C PRO A 483 9.08 13.12 21.12
N ARG A 484 9.94 14.02 20.64
CA ARG A 484 9.49 15.21 19.92
C ARG A 484 8.75 14.67 18.69
N LEU A 485 7.45 14.44 18.85
CA LEU A 485 6.54 14.02 17.79
C LEU A 485 6.46 15.23 16.85
N HIS A 486 7.39 15.31 15.92
CA HIS A 486 7.27 16.19 14.77
C HIS A 486 6.21 15.57 13.86
N PHE A 487 4.95 15.87 14.14
CA PHE A 487 3.91 15.78 13.11
C PHE A 487 4.29 16.82 12.06
N ALA A 488 4.79 16.36 10.92
CA ALA A 488 5.06 17.23 9.81
C ALA A 488 3.71 17.74 9.30
N ILE A 489 3.36 18.98 9.65
CA ILE A 489 2.36 19.72 8.87
C ILE A 489 3.02 19.89 7.50
N SER A 490 2.63 19.02 6.56
CA SER A 490 3.02 19.10 5.16
C SER A 490 2.53 20.45 4.61
N LYS A 491 3.38 21.48 4.70
CA LYS A 491 3.33 22.58 3.74
C LYS A 491 3.98 22.06 2.48
N PHE A 492 3.18 21.85 1.44
CA PHE A 492 3.65 21.69 0.07
C PHE A 492 4.74 22.73 -0.21
N ARG A 493 6.01 22.32 -0.21
CA ARG A 493 7.11 23.14 -0.71
C ARG A 493 7.19 22.91 -2.20
N THR A 494 6.66 23.85 -2.97
CA THR A 494 7.02 24.03 -4.38
C THR A 494 8.53 24.20 -4.50
N SER A 495 9.12 23.39 -5.37
CA SER A 495 10.54 23.34 -5.69
C SER A 495 11.08 24.70 -6.14
N ALA A 496 12.05 25.22 -5.39
CA ALA A 496 13.08 26.12 -5.93
C ALA A 496 14.39 25.31 -6.05
N PRO A 497 15.23 25.56 -7.07
CA PRO A 497 16.37 24.72 -7.39
C PRO A 497 17.42 24.74 -6.28
N VAL A 498 17.89 23.55 -5.90
CA VAL A 498 18.92 23.36 -4.87
C VAL A 498 20.28 23.77 -5.44
N VAL A 499 20.77 24.93 -5.00
CA VAL A 499 22.18 25.29 -5.07
C VAL A 499 22.95 24.42 -4.06
N ALA A 500 24.12 23.96 -4.48
CA ALA A 500 24.99 23.01 -3.78
C ALA A 500 25.24 23.34 -2.29
N LYS A 501 25.28 22.28 -1.46
CA LYS A 501 25.65 22.35 -0.04
C LYS A 501 27.08 22.87 0.14
N PRO A 502 27.37 23.74 1.13
CA PRO A 502 28.71 23.90 1.66
C PRO A 502 29.03 22.81 2.69
N SER A 503 30.31 22.50 2.73
CA SER A 503 31.03 21.55 3.57
C SER A 503 30.91 21.76 5.08
N THR A 504 31.07 20.66 5.81
CA THR A 504 31.28 20.58 7.26
C THR A 504 32.38 21.52 7.77
N GLU A 505 32.00 22.59 8.48
CA GLU A 505 32.94 23.36 9.32
C GLU A 505 32.95 22.83 10.76
N LYS A 506 34.16 22.65 11.28
CA LYS A 506 34.44 22.30 12.68
C LYS A 506 33.78 23.34 13.60
N LYS A 507 32.85 22.91 14.47
CA LYS A 507 32.23 23.78 15.49
C LYS A 507 33.33 24.47 16.31
N SER A 508 33.38 25.80 16.21
CA SER A 508 34.24 26.68 17.02
C SER A 508 34.00 26.44 18.51
N LEU A 509 35.05 26.51 19.33
CA LEU A 509 35.00 26.36 20.79
C LEU A 509 33.98 27.33 21.45
N ASN A 510 33.71 28.46 20.80
CA ASN A 510 32.70 29.43 21.21
C ASN A 510 31.26 28.94 21.03
N VAL A 511 30.98 28.09 20.03
CA VAL A 511 29.66 27.49 19.83
C VAL A 511 29.41 26.42 20.90
N ALA A 512 30.41 25.60 21.20
CA ALA A 512 30.34 24.63 22.28
C ALA A 512 30.20 25.30 23.66
N ALA A 513 30.91 26.42 23.92
CA ALA A 513 30.76 27.20 25.15
C ALA A 513 29.37 27.85 25.28
N LYS A 514 28.80 28.37 24.18
CA LYS A 514 27.42 28.90 24.14
C LYS A 514 26.38 27.80 24.38
N GLU A 515 26.53 26.63 23.77
CA GLU A 515 25.66 25.46 24.03
C GLU A 515 25.79 24.99 25.49
N THR A 516 26.98 25.01 26.07
CA THR A 516 27.21 24.62 27.48
C THR A 516 26.63 25.64 28.46
N LEU A 517 26.78 26.95 28.22
CA LEU A 517 26.14 27.99 29.02
C LEU A 517 24.60 27.95 28.91
N ALA A 518 24.06 27.64 27.74
CA ALA A 518 22.62 27.44 27.56
C ALA A 518 22.09 26.24 28.38
N SER A 519 22.92 25.20 28.59
CA SER A 519 22.54 24.06 29.44
C SER A 519 22.59 24.34 30.95
N LEU A 520 23.23 25.44 31.38
CA LEU A 520 23.34 25.83 32.79
C LEU A 520 22.22 26.76 33.26
N PHE A 521 21.48 27.40 32.35
CA PHE A 521 20.36 28.31 32.65
C PHE A 521 19.06 27.74 32.07
N ASP A 522 18.39 26.87 32.84
CA ASP A 522 17.18 26.15 32.42
C ASP A 522 15.90 26.97 32.74
N TYR A 523 15.81 28.19 32.22
CA TYR A 523 14.61 29.02 32.34
C TYR A 523 13.70 28.85 31.11
N PRO A 524 12.39 28.62 31.29
CA PRO A 524 11.46 28.58 30.18
C PRO A 524 11.38 29.94 29.48
N TYR A 525 11.30 29.92 28.15
CA TYR A 525 11.26 31.11 27.31
C TYR A 525 10.33 30.94 26.11
N VAL A 526 9.85 32.07 25.58
CA VAL A 526 9.05 32.15 24.37
C VAL A 526 9.64 33.20 23.45
N VAL A 527 9.83 32.86 22.18
CA VAL A 527 10.21 33.79 21.12
C VAL A 527 8.96 34.18 20.36
N ILE A 528 8.74 35.48 20.21
CA ILE A 528 7.59 36.06 19.54
C ILE A 528 8.00 36.95 18.36
N SER A 529 7.09 37.06 17.39
CA SER A 529 7.14 38.07 16.33
C SER A 529 6.77 39.46 16.87
N ASP A 530 6.84 40.46 15.99
CA ASP A 530 6.33 41.81 16.22
C ASP A 530 4.79 41.87 16.40
N THR A 531 4.06 40.89 15.86
CA THR A 531 2.61 40.68 16.03
C THR A 531 2.23 39.90 17.31
N PHE A 532 3.19 39.62 18.21
CA PHE A 532 3.02 38.82 19.43
C PHE A 532 2.70 37.34 19.20
N ASP A 533 2.85 36.85 17.98
CA ASP A 533 2.64 35.44 17.66
C ASP A 533 3.82 34.61 18.14
N ILE A 534 3.53 33.46 18.73
CA ILE A 534 4.56 32.57 19.25
C ILE A 534 5.27 31.89 18.09
N VAL A 535 6.53 32.22 17.89
CA VAL A 535 7.41 31.64 16.86
C VAL A 535 8.10 30.39 17.41
N ASN A 536 8.52 30.42 18.68
CA ASN A 536 9.19 29.28 19.31
C ASN A 536 8.97 29.28 20.83
N ILE A 537 8.92 28.08 21.42
CA ILE A 537 8.82 27.86 22.87
C ILE A 537 9.98 26.97 23.30
N GLY A 538 10.76 27.42 24.28
CA GLY A 538 11.79 26.62 24.94
C GLY A 538 11.49 26.41 26.41
N GLY A 539 11.61 25.17 26.90
CA GLY A 539 11.33 24.81 28.30
C GLY A 539 9.84 24.59 28.62
N ASP A 540 9.52 24.41 29.90
CA ASP A 540 8.13 24.19 30.36
C ASP A 540 7.43 25.51 30.72
N VAL A 541 6.62 26.00 29.78
CA VAL A 541 5.84 27.24 29.92
C VAL A 541 4.39 26.99 30.38
N ARG A 542 3.99 25.73 30.64
CA ARG A 542 2.60 25.36 30.99
C ARG A 542 2.08 26.01 32.26
N LEU A 543 2.99 26.43 33.15
CA LEU A 543 2.63 27.14 34.37
C LEU A 543 2.15 28.58 34.11
N TYR A 544 2.55 29.17 32.97
CA TYR A 544 2.32 30.58 32.64
C TYR A 544 1.32 30.77 31.49
N LEU A 545 1.14 29.74 30.64
CA LEU A 545 0.23 29.75 29.51
C LEU A 545 -1.01 28.87 29.79
N SER A 546 -2.19 29.43 29.58
CA SER A 546 -3.49 28.74 29.68
C SER A 546 -4.25 28.83 28.35
N LEU A 547 -4.79 27.71 27.89
CA LEU A 547 -5.68 27.68 26.73
C LEU A 547 -7.06 28.19 27.14
N ILE A 548 -7.52 29.27 26.50
CA ILE A 548 -8.87 29.81 26.67
C ILE A 548 -9.80 29.14 25.63
N PRO A 549 -11.03 28.73 25.99
CA PRO A 549 -12.01 28.24 25.01
C PRO A 549 -12.36 29.33 23.99
N GLY A 550 -12.15 29.08 22.70
CA GLY A 550 -12.37 30.03 21.60
C GLY A 550 -11.51 29.71 20.38
N ASP A 551 -11.47 30.61 19.39
CA ASP A 551 -10.66 30.44 18.18
C ASP A 551 -9.17 30.30 18.51
N ALA A 552 -8.57 29.21 18.02
CA ALA A 552 -7.20 28.81 18.36
C ALA A 552 -6.16 29.68 17.62
N GLN A 553 -5.87 30.87 18.16
CA GLN A 553 -4.76 31.72 17.72
C GLN A 553 -3.56 31.57 18.67
N LEU A 554 -2.36 31.32 18.13
CA LEU A 554 -1.11 31.16 18.88
C LEU A 554 -0.49 32.51 19.29
N ASN A 555 -1.31 33.40 19.84
CA ASN A 555 -0.87 34.71 20.31
C ASN A 555 -0.46 34.67 21.79
N LEU A 556 0.75 35.13 22.10
CA LEU A 556 1.31 35.04 23.46
C LEU A 556 0.45 35.77 24.49
N ILE A 557 -0.08 36.95 24.16
CA ILE A 557 -0.85 37.75 25.11
C ILE A 557 -2.17 37.06 25.45
N LYS A 558 -2.84 36.46 24.46
CA LYS A 558 -4.10 35.72 24.69
C LYS A 558 -3.90 34.44 25.51
N LEU A 559 -2.73 33.81 25.39
CA LEU A 559 -2.41 32.57 26.10
C LEU A 559 -1.83 32.78 27.49
N LEU A 560 -1.31 33.97 27.83
CA LEU A 560 -0.78 34.27 29.17
C LEU A 560 -1.88 34.38 30.21
N ASN A 561 -1.59 33.98 31.45
CA ASN A 561 -2.48 34.20 32.60
C ASN A 561 -2.82 35.71 32.71
N PRO A 562 -4.12 36.10 32.90
CA PRO A 562 -4.57 37.49 32.95
C PRO A 562 -3.71 38.46 33.77
N GLU A 563 -3.18 38.02 34.91
CA GLU A 563 -2.35 38.85 35.80
C GLU A 563 -0.96 39.17 35.22
N LEU A 564 -0.49 38.38 34.25
CA LEU A 564 0.80 38.52 33.57
C LEU A 564 0.68 39.19 32.19
N GLN A 565 -0.52 39.24 31.59
CA GLN A 565 -0.77 39.78 30.25
C GLN A 565 -0.33 41.24 30.12
N ILE A 566 -0.73 42.08 31.08
CA ILE A 566 -0.44 43.53 31.08
C ILE A 566 1.07 43.76 31.15
N VAL A 567 1.74 43.07 32.08
CA VAL A 567 3.18 43.22 32.31
C VAL A 567 3.99 42.72 31.11
N ALA A 568 3.59 41.60 30.51
CA ALA A 568 4.22 41.07 29.32
C ALA A 568 4.06 42.02 28.12
N ARG A 569 2.85 42.56 27.88
CA ARG A 569 2.58 43.49 26.78
C ARG A 569 3.42 44.76 26.90
N CYS A 570 3.47 45.38 28.08
CA CYS A 570 4.30 46.56 28.32
C CYS A 570 5.80 46.28 28.10
N LEU A 571 6.31 45.18 28.66
CA LEU A 571 7.72 44.79 28.50
C LEU A 571 8.09 44.57 27.03
N ILE A 572 7.27 43.82 26.30
CA ILE A 572 7.54 43.48 24.89
C ILE A 572 7.50 44.74 24.03
N SER A 573 6.49 45.60 24.19
CA SER A 573 6.39 46.86 23.44
C SER A 573 7.56 47.80 23.72
N GLU A 574 8.04 47.89 24.96
CA GLU A 574 9.24 48.67 25.29
C GLU A 574 10.51 48.09 24.66
N VAL A 575 10.67 46.77 24.64
CA VAL A 575 11.84 46.10 24.07
C VAL A 575 11.86 46.23 22.55
N LEU A 576 10.72 46.07 21.88
CA LEU A 576 10.60 46.27 20.44
C LEU A 576 10.89 47.73 20.02
N LYS A 577 10.49 48.71 20.85
CA LYS A 577 10.73 50.15 20.59
C LYS A 577 12.16 50.59 20.89
N ASN A 578 12.72 50.14 22.02
CA ASN A 578 14.01 50.65 22.54
C ASN A 578 15.20 49.70 22.28
N GLN A 579 14.96 48.48 21.81
CA GLN A 579 15.96 47.46 21.46
C GLN A 579 16.97 47.17 22.59
N LYS A 580 16.52 47.24 23.85
CA LYS A 580 17.33 46.95 25.04
C LYS A 580 16.64 45.93 25.92
N LYS A 581 17.40 45.05 26.57
CA LYS A 581 16.83 44.08 27.52
C LYS A 581 16.14 44.79 28.68
N ARG A 582 14.97 44.30 29.07
CA ARG A 582 14.21 44.78 30.23
C ARG A 582 13.74 43.62 31.08
N SER A 583 13.45 43.91 32.33
CA SER A 583 12.98 42.91 33.29
C SER A 583 11.93 43.56 34.17
N ALA A 584 10.79 42.91 34.36
CA ALA A 584 9.73 43.42 35.21
C ALA A 584 10.08 43.23 36.69
N GLU A 585 9.33 43.94 37.53
CA GLU A 585 9.26 43.61 38.95
C GLU A 585 8.60 42.24 39.17
N ILE A 586 8.85 41.64 40.33
CA ILE A 586 8.35 40.30 40.65
C ILE A 586 6.83 40.39 40.82
N LYS A 587 6.10 39.58 40.04
CA LYS A 587 4.65 39.51 40.11
C LYS A 587 4.21 38.21 40.78
N LYS A 588 3.27 38.39 41.71
CA LYS A 588 2.53 37.30 42.32
C LYS A 588 1.34 36.98 41.44
N PHE A 589 1.12 35.70 41.15
CA PHE A 589 -0.12 35.23 40.58
C PHE A 589 -0.62 33.95 41.26
N VAL A 590 -1.94 33.72 41.22
CA VAL A 590 -2.58 32.57 41.88
C VAL A 590 -3.09 31.59 40.82
N LEU A 591 -2.74 30.32 40.96
CA LEU A 591 -3.22 29.25 40.10
C LEU A 591 -3.60 28.04 40.97
N PHE A 592 -4.86 27.57 40.88
CA PHE A 592 -5.39 26.46 41.68
C PHE A 592 -5.13 26.58 43.20
N ASP A 593 -5.41 27.76 43.78
CA ASP A 593 -5.20 28.08 45.20
C ASP A 593 -3.74 28.03 45.71
N LYS A 594 -2.75 28.05 44.81
CA LYS A 594 -1.33 28.19 45.14
C LYS A 594 -0.76 29.50 44.59
N GLU A 595 0.07 30.16 45.42
CA GLU A 595 0.74 31.41 45.07
C GLU A 595 2.08 31.15 44.38
N TYR A 596 2.26 31.72 43.20
CA TYR A 596 3.49 31.67 42.43
C TYR A 596 4.08 33.08 42.27
N PHE A 597 5.41 33.18 42.32
CA PHE A 597 6.13 34.42 42.09
C PHE A 597 6.99 34.26 40.85
N VAL A 598 6.80 35.14 39.86
CA VAL A 598 7.54 35.10 38.59
C VAL A 598 8.13 36.46 38.26
N ARG A 599 9.33 36.46 37.69
CA ARG A 599 9.91 37.62 37.03
C ARG A 599 10.01 37.37 35.53
N LEU A 600 9.55 38.33 34.74
CA LEU A 600 9.62 38.30 33.28
C LEU A 600 10.83 39.09 32.79
N HIS A 601 11.62 38.50 31.89
CA HIS A 601 12.72 39.17 31.20
C HIS A 601 12.45 39.20 29.70
N ALA A 602 12.53 40.36 29.07
CA ALA A 602 12.36 40.52 27.64
C ALA A 602 13.66 41.01 27.00
N SER A 603 14.09 40.40 25.90
CA SER A 603 15.28 40.78 25.13
C SER A 603 15.04 40.71 23.63
N PRO A 604 15.61 41.63 22.83
CA PRO A 604 15.53 41.53 21.37
C PRO A 604 16.33 40.32 20.89
N PHE A 605 15.81 39.65 19.86
CA PHE A 605 16.42 38.48 19.25
C PHE A 605 16.51 38.70 17.73
N TYR A 606 17.69 38.52 17.15
CA TYR A 606 17.93 38.70 15.72
C TYR A 606 18.43 37.39 15.11
N ILE A 607 17.96 37.09 13.91
CA ILE A 607 18.48 36.02 13.06
C ILE A 607 19.22 36.72 11.92
N ASP A 608 20.50 36.38 11.70
CA ASP A 608 21.45 37.12 10.85
C ASP A 608 21.06 37.24 9.36
N ASP A 609 19.93 36.66 8.92
CA ASP A 609 19.47 36.61 7.52
C ASP A 609 18.04 37.10 7.27
N THR A 610 17.34 37.63 8.29
CA THR A 610 15.97 38.15 8.14
C THR A 610 15.83 39.55 8.71
N GLN A 611 15.24 40.49 7.96
CA GLN A 611 14.88 41.83 8.47
C GLN A 611 13.76 41.81 9.53
N GLU A 612 13.30 40.63 9.94
CA GLU A 612 12.23 40.45 10.92
C GLU A 612 12.73 40.63 12.36
N ARG A 613 11.92 41.33 13.17
CA ARG A 613 12.26 41.66 14.56
C ARG A 613 11.60 40.66 15.51
N TYR A 614 12.40 39.88 16.22
CA TYR A 614 11.91 38.95 17.22
C TYR A 614 12.17 39.47 18.64
N CYS A 615 11.30 39.09 19.57
CA CYS A 615 11.50 39.32 21.00
C CYS A 615 11.48 37.99 21.74
N MET A 616 12.41 37.80 22.66
CA MET A 616 12.45 36.63 23.54
C MET A 616 11.99 37.04 24.95
N LEU A 617 10.96 36.37 25.47
CA LEU A 617 10.45 36.51 26.82
C LEU A 617 10.85 35.28 27.65
N VAL A 618 11.55 35.49 28.76
CA VAL A 618 12.03 34.44 29.68
C VAL A 618 11.28 34.55 31.01
N PHE A 619 10.88 33.40 31.56
CA PHE A 619 10.16 33.28 32.82
C PHE A 619 11.09 32.75 33.92
N GLU A 620 11.40 33.60 34.91
CA GLU A 620 12.17 33.23 36.10
C GLU A 620 11.20 32.92 37.25
N ALA A 621 11.07 31.65 37.63
CA ALA A 621 10.31 31.24 38.80
C ALA A 621 11.09 31.54 40.09
N ILE A 622 10.46 32.18 41.07
CA ILE A 622 11.08 32.54 42.33
C ILE A 622 10.37 31.80 43.48
N ASP A 623 11.13 31.07 44.28
CA ASP A 623 10.59 30.40 45.46
C ASP A 623 10.08 31.40 46.50
N ALA A 624 8.86 31.16 47.00
CA ALA A 624 8.20 31.99 48.01
C ALA A 624 9.02 32.16 49.32
N ALA A 625 9.94 31.23 49.62
CA ALA A 625 10.84 31.28 50.77
C ALA A 625 11.95 32.36 50.63
N VAL A 626 12.38 32.64 49.40
CA VAL A 626 13.42 33.63 49.09
C VAL A 626 12.84 35.04 49.02
N PHE A 627 11.56 35.18 48.64
CA PHE A 627 10.90 36.48 48.55
C PHE A 627 10.58 37.08 49.93
N LYS A 628 10.18 36.26 50.91
CA LYS A 628 9.90 36.71 52.29
C LYS A 628 11.10 37.26 53.05
N THR A 629 12.34 37.02 52.59
CA THR A 629 13.56 37.51 53.26
C THR A 629 14.07 38.85 52.74
N LYS A 630 13.51 39.42 51.65
CA LYS A 630 13.99 40.68 51.05
C LYS A 630 13.05 41.88 51.12
N SER A 631 11.83 41.76 51.62
CA SER A 631 10.92 42.92 51.78
C SER A 631 10.88 43.40 53.23
N PHE A 632 11.82 44.26 53.64
CA PHE A 632 11.59 45.29 54.67
C PHE A 632 12.71 46.34 54.65
N THR A 633 12.46 47.47 53.98
CA THR A 633 12.81 48.81 54.50
C THR A 633 11.78 49.82 53.96
N PRO A 634 11.05 50.54 54.82
CA PRO A 634 10.09 51.55 54.37
C PRO A 634 10.79 52.90 54.17
N VAL A 635 10.50 53.57 53.05
CA VAL A 635 10.79 55.00 52.88
C VAL A 635 9.46 55.72 52.63
N LYS A 636 9.20 56.76 53.42
CA LYS A 636 7.98 57.59 53.43
C LYS A 636 7.91 58.51 52.20
N GLY A 637 6.74 58.55 51.54
CA GLY A 637 6.32 59.56 50.55
C GLY A 637 4.85 59.34 50.16
N SER A 638 4.08 60.40 49.95
CA SER A 638 2.60 60.48 49.90
C SER A 638 1.89 59.64 48.82
N PRO A 639 0.86 58.81 49.11
CA PRO A 639 0.29 57.85 48.16
C PRO A 639 -0.82 58.37 47.22
N GLU A 640 -1.45 59.51 47.50
CA GLU A 640 -2.77 59.82 46.93
C GLU A 640 -2.72 60.47 45.52
N ASN A 641 -1.67 61.23 45.18
CA ASN A 641 -1.58 61.88 43.87
C ASN A 641 -0.97 61.00 42.76
N GLU A 642 -0.11 60.05 43.11
CA GLU A 642 0.42 59.10 42.12
C GLU A 642 -0.63 58.07 41.71
N GLN A 643 -1.49 57.64 42.64
CA GLN A 643 -2.58 56.70 42.39
C GLN A 643 -3.66 57.29 41.46
N LEU A 644 -4.01 58.57 41.64
CA LEU A 644 -4.97 59.26 40.76
C LEU A 644 -4.44 59.39 39.33
N LEU A 645 -3.17 59.76 39.16
CA LEU A 645 -2.52 59.86 37.85
C LEU A 645 -2.31 58.50 37.18
N THR A 646 -2.15 57.42 37.94
CA THR A 646 -2.11 56.06 37.38
C THR A 646 -3.50 55.57 36.98
N LEU A 647 -4.51 55.80 37.80
CA LEU A 647 -5.90 55.46 37.52
C LEU A 647 -6.46 56.20 36.29
N GLU A 648 -6.15 57.50 36.13
CA GLU A 648 -6.56 58.25 34.94
C GLU A 648 -5.92 57.71 33.66
N ARG A 649 -4.64 57.34 33.71
CA ARG A 649 -3.95 56.71 32.57
C ARG A 649 -4.46 55.31 32.26
N GLU A 650 -4.81 54.53 33.27
CA GLU A 650 -5.43 53.22 33.08
C GLU A 650 -6.81 53.35 32.43
N LEU A 651 -7.60 54.35 32.86
CA LEU A 651 -8.94 54.59 32.31
C LEU A 651 -8.88 55.07 30.86
N GLU A 652 -7.91 55.92 30.51
CA GLU A 652 -7.67 56.37 29.15
C GLU A 652 -7.20 55.21 28.25
N ALA A 653 -6.30 54.35 28.74
CA ALA A 653 -5.88 53.15 28.03
C ALA A 653 -7.01 52.12 27.81
N VAL A 654 -7.91 51.96 28.79
CA VAL A 654 -9.08 51.07 28.67
C VAL A 654 -10.09 51.61 27.65
N LYS A 655 -10.28 52.94 27.59
CA LYS A 655 -11.15 53.57 26.58
C LYS A 655 -10.62 53.37 25.16
N GLU A 656 -9.31 53.56 24.97
CA GLU A 656 -8.66 53.33 23.67
C GLU A 656 -8.78 51.85 23.24
N GLN A 657 -8.61 50.91 24.17
CA GLN A 657 -8.84 49.48 23.91
C GLN A 657 -10.28 49.16 23.54
N LEU A 658 -11.27 49.73 24.24
CA LEU A 658 -12.69 49.55 23.92
C LEU A 658 -13.01 50.04 22.51
N GLN A 659 -12.42 51.16 22.09
CA GLN A 659 -12.61 51.70 20.75
C GLN A 659 -12.04 50.77 19.68
N THR A 660 -10.83 50.24 19.87
CA THR A 660 -10.24 49.25 18.96
C THR A 660 -11.09 47.98 18.89
N TYR A 661 -11.62 47.50 20.02
CA TYR A 661 -12.50 46.32 20.01
C TYR A 661 -13.82 46.56 19.27
N ILE A 662 -14.38 47.77 19.35
CA ILE A 662 -15.59 48.12 18.59
C ILE A 662 -15.28 48.11 17.09
N GLU A 663 -14.15 48.70 16.68
CA GLU A 663 -13.70 48.69 15.29
C GLU A 663 -13.45 47.26 14.78
N GLU A 664 -12.81 46.39 15.57
CA GLU A 664 -12.62 44.97 15.25
C GLU A 664 -13.95 44.19 15.17
N LEU A 665 -14.94 44.52 16.00
CA LEU A 665 -16.27 43.91 15.93
C LEU A 665 -17.03 44.38 14.70
N GLU A 666 -16.91 45.65 14.32
CA GLU A 666 -17.53 46.19 13.11
C GLU A 666 -16.93 45.54 11.86
N THR A 667 -15.59 45.42 11.77
CA THR A 667 -14.93 44.74 10.65
C THR A 667 -15.31 43.26 10.58
N SER A 668 -15.34 42.56 11.72
CA SER A 668 -15.77 41.16 11.77
C SER A 668 -17.23 40.98 11.34
N ASN A 669 -18.11 41.93 11.68
CA ASN A 669 -19.50 41.89 11.27
C ASN A 669 -19.66 42.18 9.76
N GLU A 670 -18.87 43.09 9.20
CA GLU A 670 -18.81 43.33 7.74
C GLU A 670 -18.30 42.10 6.98
N GLU A 671 -17.24 41.45 7.48
CA GLU A 671 -16.73 40.19 6.91
C GLU A 671 -17.77 39.07 6.98
N MET A 672 -18.46 38.93 8.12
CA MET A 672 -19.55 37.95 8.27
C MET A 672 -20.68 38.22 7.29
N GLN A 673 -21.07 39.49 7.08
CA GLN A 673 -22.08 39.86 6.09
C GLN A 673 -21.61 39.58 4.66
N SER A 674 -20.35 39.84 4.35
CA SER A 674 -19.76 39.51 3.05
C SER A 674 -19.79 38.01 2.79
N LEU A 675 -19.39 37.21 3.77
CA LEU A 675 -19.37 35.75 3.68
C LEU A 675 -20.79 35.19 3.55
N ASN A 676 -21.78 35.82 4.19
CA ASN A 676 -23.18 35.44 4.05
C ASN A 676 -23.72 35.74 2.63
N LYS A 677 -23.31 36.86 2.02
CA LYS A 677 -23.64 37.16 0.61
C LYS A 677 -22.98 36.18 -0.35
N GLU A 678 -21.74 35.79 -0.10
CA GLU A 678 -21.04 34.79 -0.91
C GLU A 678 -21.67 33.40 -0.77
N LEU A 679 -22.08 33.01 0.44
CA LEU A 679 -22.87 31.79 0.66
C LEU A 679 -24.21 31.84 -0.08
N GLN A 680 -24.88 32.99 -0.10
CA GLN A 680 -26.11 33.12 -0.88
C GLN A 680 -25.85 33.00 -2.38
N SER A 681 -24.80 33.64 -2.90
CA SER A 681 -24.42 33.54 -4.32
C SER A 681 -24.06 32.11 -4.73
N THR A 682 -23.31 31.39 -3.90
CA THR A 682 -22.97 29.98 -4.16
C THR A 682 -24.21 29.08 -4.10
N ASN A 683 -25.19 29.40 -3.25
CA ASN A 683 -26.45 28.67 -3.20
C ASN A 683 -27.31 28.94 -4.46
N GLU A 684 -27.31 30.17 -4.98
CA GLU A 684 -27.95 30.51 -6.26
C GLU A 684 -27.27 29.81 -7.45
N GLU A 685 -25.93 29.71 -7.44
CA GLU A 685 -25.17 28.97 -8.46
C GLU A 685 -25.43 27.45 -8.38
N LEU A 686 -25.52 26.87 -7.18
CA LEU A 686 -25.93 25.48 -6.99
C LEU A 686 -27.37 25.22 -7.47
N GLN A 687 -28.27 26.18 -7.27
CA GLN A 687 -29.63 26.06 -7.80
C GLN A 687 -29.63 26.10 -9.33
N SER A 688 -28.87 27.01 -9.95
CA SER A 688 -28.73 27.09 -11.40
C SER A 688 -28.13 25.80 -12.00
N THR A 689 -27.11 25.22 -11.35
CA THR A 689 -26.51 23.96 -11.82
C THR A 689 -27.47 22.77 -11.66
N ASN A 690 -28.34 22.78 -10.64
CA ASN A 690 -29.41 21.78 -10.53
C ASN A 690 -30.44 21.92 -11.65
N GLU A 691 -30.83 23.15 -12.03
CA GLU A 691 -31.75 23.40 -13.15
C GLU A 691 -31.13 22.96 -14.50
N GLU A 692 -29.83 23.22 -14.71
CA GLU A 692 -29.09 22.71 -15.88
C GLU A 692 -29.00 21.17 -15.90
N LEU A 693 -28.83 20.52 -14.75
CA LEU A 693 -28.83 19.06 -14.68
C LEU A 693 -30.22 18.47 -14.97
N GLU A 694 -31.28 19.10 -14.46
CA GLU A 694 -32.65 18.65 -14.72
C GLU A 694 -32.99 18.75 -16.21
N THR A 695 -32.66 19.86 -16.86
CA THR A 695 -32.83 20.02 -18.31
C THR A 695 -32.01 19.02 -19.13
N SER A 696 -30.75 18.76 -18.75
CA SER A 696 -29.94 17.73 -19.41
C SER A 696 -30.53 16.32 -19.24
N ASN A 697 -31.15 16.04 -18.08
CA ASN A 697 -31.83 14.78 -17.84
C ASN A 697 -33.11 14.64 -18.69
N GLU A 698 -33.88 15.72 -18.87
CA GLU A 698 -35.02 15.75 -19.79
C GLU A 698 -34.60 15.50 -21.25
N GLU A 699 -33.48 16.09 -21.70
CA GLU A 699 -32.92 15.83 -23.03
C GLU A 699 -32.48 14.37 -23.20
N LEU A 700 -31.81 13.79 -22.19
CA LEU A 700 -31.44 12.38 -22.20
C LEU A 700 -32.65 11.45 -22.21
N GLN A 701 -33.72 11.80 -21.50
CA GLN A 701 -34.95 11.02 -21.53
C GLN A 701 -35.62 11.09 -22.90
N SER A 702 -35.71 12.27 -23.51
CA SER A 702 -36.25 12.47 -24.85
C SER A 702 -35.48 11.67 -25.91
N THR A 703 -34.14 11.76 -25.90
CA THR A 703 -33.30 10.98 -26.83
C THR A 703 -33.44 9.47 -26.64
N ASN A 704 -33.65 9.01 -25.40
CA ASN A 704 -33.92 7.61 -25.11
C ASN A 704 -35.29 7.16 -25.67
N GLU A 705 -36.32 8.01 -25.57
CA GLU A 705 -37.62 7.76 -26.20
C GLU A 705 -37.51 7.69 -27.73
N GLU A 706 -36.76 8.58 -28.37
CA GLU A 706 -36.50 8.53 -29.81
C GLU A 706 -35.78 7.24 -30.24
N ILE A 707 -34.78 6.79 -29.48
CA ILE A 707 -34.06 5.53 -29.74
C ILE A 707 -35.00 4.33 -29.63
N GLN A 708 -35.89 4.32 -28.63
CA GLN A 708 -36.86 3.24 -28.47
C GLN A 708 -37.86 3.17 -29.63
N ILE A 709 -38.32 4.32 -30.13
CA ILE A 709 -39.19 4.41 -31.31
C ILE A 709 -38.45 3.86 -32.54
N ALA A 710 -37.23 4.34 -32.80
CA ALA A 710 -36.42 3.87 -33.92
C ALA A 710 -36.15 2.36 -33.85
N TYR A 711 -35.92 1.83 -32.64
CA TYR A 711 -35.74 0.40 -32.42
C TYR A 711 -37.02 -0.40 -32.72
N ALA A 712 -38.18 0.11 -32.32
CA ALA A 712 -39.47 -0.52 -32.62
C ALA A 712 -39.77 -0.55 -34.12
N GLU A 713 -39.49 0.55 -34.84
CA GLU A 713 -39.61 0.59 -36.30
C GLU A 713 -38.66 -0.39 -36.98
N LEU A 714 -37.39 -0.42 -36.57
CA LEU A 714 -36.41 -1.36 -37.12
C LEU A 714 -36.87 -2.80 -36.92
N LYS A 715 -37.35 -3.15 -35.72
CA LYS A 715 -37.90 -4.47 -35.44
C LYS A 715 -39.10 -4.81 -36.34
N SER A 716 -40.05 -3.90 -36.50
CA SER A 716 -41.19 -4.10 -37.40
C SER A 716 -40.75 -4.32 -38.84
N THR A 717 -39.76 -3.58 -39.34
CA THR A 717 -39.26 -3.77 -40.71
C THR A 717 -38.57 -5.12 -40.88
N THR A 718 -37.82 -5.58 -39.88
CA THR A 718 -37.19 -6.90 -39.89
C THR A 718 -38.23 -8.04 -39.89
N ASP A 719 -39.33 -7.89 -39.16
CA ASP A 719 -40.41 -8.88 -39.14
C ASP A 719 -41.12 -8.96 -40.51
N ILE A 720 -41.39 -7.81 -41.14
CA ILE A 720 -41.96 -7.75 -42.51
C ILE A 720 -41.02 -8.40 -43.54
N LEU A 721 -39.72 -8.15 -43.44
CA LEU A 721 -38.73 -8.75 -44.34
C LEU A 721 -38.71 -10.28 -44.19
N ARG A 722 -38.77 -10.77 -42.96
CA ARG A 722 -38.82 -12.20 -42.67
C ARG A 722 -40.08 -12.87 -43.24
N GLU A 723 -41.23 -12.21 -43.16
CA GLU A 723 -42.47 -12.71 -43.77
C GLU A 723 -42.35 -12.79 -45.30
N LYS A 724 -41.77 -11.77 -45.94
CA LYS A 724 -41.51 -11.79 -47.39
C LYS A 724 -40.53 -12.88 -47.80
N GLU A 725 -39.51 -13.14 -46.99
CA GLU A 725 -38.54 -14.22 -47.23
C GLU A 725 -39.22 -15.60 -47.23
N LEU A 726 -40.08 -15.86 -46.24
CA LEU A 726 -40.87 -17.10 -46.16
C LEU A 726 -41.81 -17.25 -47.37
N LEU A 727 -42.46 -16.17 -47.81
CA LEU A 727 -43.29 -16.18 -49.03
C LEU A 727 -42.47 -16.49 -50.28
N LEU A 728 -41.27 -15.92 -50.41
CA LEU A 728 -40.37 -16.19 -51.53
C LEU A 728 -39.89 -17.64 -51.53
N GLU A 729 -39.55 -18.20 -50.37
CA GLU A 729 -39.18 -19.61 -50.24
C GLU A 729 -40.33 -20.53 -50.66
N ARG A 730 -41.55 -20.22 -50.20
CA ARG A 730 -42.75 -20.97 -50.60
C ARG A 730 -43.00 -20.89 -52.10
N ASN A 731 -42.96 -19.69 -52.69
CA ASN A 731 -43.14 -19.51 -54.13
C ASN A 731 -42.06 -20.23 -54.94
N LYS A 732 -40.79 -20.20 -54.49
CA LYS A 732 -39.71 -20.99 -55.10
C LYS A 732 -40.00 -22.48 -55.02
N GLY A 733 -40.48 -22.98 -53.88
CA GLY A 733 -40.88 -24.37 -53.71
C GLY A 733 -42.01 -24.79 -54.64
N GLU A 734 -43.07 -23.98 -54.74
CA GLU A 734 -44.19 -24.21 -55.66
C GLU A 734 -43.74 -24.20 -57.14
N LEU A 735 -42.87 -23.27 -57.52
CA LEU A 735 -42.35 -23.16 -58.88
C LEU A 735 -41.44 -24.34 -59.24
N ASN A 736 -40.59 -24.80 -58.31
CA ASN A 736 -39.80 -26.02 -58.48
C ASN A 736 -40.70 -27.26 -58.62
N ALA A 737 -41.74 -27.37 -57.79
CA ALA A 737 -42.69 -28.49 -57.87
C ALA A 737 -43.46 -28.52 -59.20
N LEU A 738 -43.81 -27.36 -59.76
CA LEU A 738 -44.41 -27.27 -61.09
C LEU A 738 -43.44 -27.67 -62.21
N LEU A 739 -42.17 -27.23 -62.13
CA LEU A 739 -41.13 -27.60 -63.08
C LEU A 739 -40.80 -29.11 -63.04
N ASP A 740 -40.88 -29.73 -61.87
CA ASP A 740 -40.58 -31.15 -61.67
C ASP A 740 -41.75 -32.07 -62.03
N ASN A 741 -42.98 -31.57 -62.11
CA ASN A 741 -44.17 -32.34 -62.50
C ASN A 741 -44.37 -32.42 -64.04
N ASP A 742 -43.58 -31.67 -64.81
CA ASP A 742 -43.61 -31.74 -66.26
C ASP A 742 -42.80 -32.97 -66.72
N LEU A 743 -43.36 -33.84 -67.57
CA LEU A 743 -42.68 -35.06 -68.04
C LEU A 743 -41.49 -34.79 -68.98
N GLN A 744 -41.17 -33.51 -69.22
CA GLN A 744 -40.11 -33.05 -70.12
C GLN A 744 -38.86 -32.65 -69.34
N ALA A 745 -37.70 -33.07 -69.83
CA ALA A 745 -36.41 -32.60 -69.31
C ALA A 745 -36.15 -31.16 -69.77
N ILE A 746 -36.06 -30.22 -68.81
CA ILE A 746 -35.80 -28.80 -69.07
C ILE A 746 -34.42 -28.42 -68.56
N PHE A 747 -33.61 -27.85 -69.45
CA PHE A 747 -32.31 -27.25 -69.14
C PHE A 747 -32.36 -25.75 -69.42
N LEU A 748 -32.04 -24.95 -68.41
CA LEU A 748 -31.77 -23.53 -68.59
C LEU A 748 -30.26 -23.35 -68.72
N ILE A 749 -29.81 -22.94 -69.90
CA ILE A 749 -28.39 -22.69 -70.20
C ILE A 749 -28.15 -21.22 -70.53
N ASP A 750 -26.95 -20.74 -70.23
CA ASP A 750 -26.49 -19.43 -70.67
C ASP A 750 -25.99 -19.44 -72.13
N ARG A 751 -25.52 -18.28 -72.62
CA ARG A 751 -25.02 -18.15 -74.00
C ARG A 751 -23.72 -18.92 -74.26
N GLU A 752 -23.00 -19.32 -73.22
CA GLU A 752 -21.77 -20.11 -73.29
C GLU A 752 -22.01 -21.61 -73.09
N GLY A 753 -23.27 -22.02 -72.92
CA GLY A 753 -23.69 -23.42 -72.78
C GLY A 753 -23.57 -23.98 -71.37
N VAL A 754 -23.45 -23.12 -70.36
CA VAL A 754 -23.37 -23.49 -68.93
C VAL A 754 -24.78 -23.64 -68.36
N ILE A 755 -24.99 -24.70 -67.57
CA ILE A 755 -26.29 -25.03 -66.99
C ILE A 755 -26.54 -24.14 -65.76
N MET A 756 -27.47 -23.21 -65.92
CA MET A 756 -27.92 -22.29 -64.89
C MET A 756 -28.96 -22.93 -63.97
N ASN A 757 -29.88 -23.74 -64.54
CA ASN A 757 -30.88 -24.48 -63.78
C ASN A 757 -31.40 -25.69 -64.58
N PHE A 758 -31.94 -26.68 -63.90
CA PHE A 758 -32.55 -27.87 -64.51
C PHE A 758 -33.62 -28.46 -63.60
N ASN A 759 -34.58 -29.20 -64.16
CA ASN A 759 -35.61 -29.91 -63.40
C ASN A 759 -35.22 -31.37 -63.08
N GLN A 760 -35.94 -32.02 -62.17
CA GLN A 760 -35.74 -33.43 -61.77
C GLN A 760 -35.73 -34.42 -62.96
N PRO A 761 -36.65 -34.33 -63.93
CA PRO A 761 -36.61 -35.14 -65.15
C PRO A 761 -35.32 -34.96 -65.95
N ALA A 762 -34.81 -33.73 -66.09
CA ALA A 762 -33.52 -33.47 -66.74
C ALA A 762 -32.35 -34.12 -65.98
N ASN A 763 -32.37 -34.07 -64.65
CA ASN A 763 -31.36 -34.76 -63.84
C ASN A 763 -31.41 -36.28 -64.00
N SER A 764 -32.61 -36.85 -63.97
CA SER A 764 -32.83 -38.29 -64.12
C SER A 764 -32.38 -38.78 -65.50
N LEU A 765 -32.72 -38.04 -66.56
CA LEU A 765 -32.32 -38.37 -67.93
C LEU A 765 -30.79 -38.39 -68.09
N VAL A 766 -30.08 -37.38 -67.58
CA VAL A 766 -28.62 -37.35 -67.69
C VAL A 766 -27.96 -38.38 -66.78
N THR A 767 -28.53 -38.66 -65.62
CA THR A 767 -28.03 -39.73 -64.74
C THR A 767 -28.19 -41.10 -65.41
N GLU A 768 -29.29 -41.33 -66.13
CA GLU A 768 -29.53 -42.58 -66.87
C GLU A 768 -28.57 -42.74 -68.05
N ILE A 769 -28.22 -41.65 -68.75
CA ILE A 769 -27.33 -41.71 -69.93
C ILE A 769 -25.83 -41.66 -69.56
N SER A 770 -25.45 -40.90 -68.53
CA SER A 770 -24.02 -40.64 -68.18
C SER A 770 -23.56 -41.34 -66.89
N GLY A 771 -24.48 -41.83 -66.07
CA GLY A 771 -24.18 -42.39 -64.74
C GLY A 771 -23.88 -41.35 -63.66
N ASN A 772 -23.84 -40.06 -64.00
CA ASN A 772 -23.52 -38.96 -63.07
C ASN A 772 -24.71 -37.98 -62.93
N ASN A 773 -24.91 -37.46 -61.72
CA ASN A 773 -25.87 -36.38 -61.47
C ASN A 773 -25.38 -35.05 -62.06
N LEU A 774 -26.29 -34.24 -62.58
CA LEU A 774 -26.00 -32.87 -63.02
C LEU A 774 -25.62 -31.96 -61.86
N ARG A 775 -24.68 -31.07 -62.12
CA ARG A 775 -24.39 -29.93 -61.24
C ARG A 775 -24.69 -28.63 -61.96
N LYS A 776 -25.10 -27.63 -61.17
CA LYS A 776 -25.19 -26.25 -61.65
C LYS A 776 -23.77 -25.77 -61.98
N ASP A 777 -23.65 -24.92 -62.98
CA ASP A 777 -22.39 -24.37 -63.48
C ASP A 777 -21.51 -25.34 -64.31
N GLU A 778 -22.02 -26.50 -64.71
CA GLU A 778 -21.37 -27.40 -65.68
C GLU A 778 -21.78 -27.07 -67.12
N LYS A 779 -20.87 -27.25 -68.09
CA LYS A 779 -21.19 -27.10 -69.52
C LYS A 779 -21.92 -28.34 -70.03
N ILE A 780 -23.07 -28.13 -70.67
CA ILE A 780 -23.94 -29.23 -71.10
C ILE A 780 -23.29 -30.17 -72.14
N LEU A 781 -22.30 -29.67 -72.88
CA LEU A 781 -21.56 -30.41 -73.91
C LEU A 781 -20.36 -31.21 -73.36
N GLU A 782 -19.94 -30.97 -72.11
CA GLU A 782 -18.86 -31.71 -71.45
C GLU A 782 -19.36 -32.89 -70.60
N VAL A 783 -20.68 -33.03 -70.48
CA VAL A 783 -21.32 -34.20 -69.87
C VAL A 783 -21.00 -35.42 -70.75
N LYS A 784 -20.18 -36.35 -70.25
CA LYS A 784 -19.81 -37.57 -70.97
C LYS A 784 -21.03 -38.50 -71.07
N PHE A 785 -21.74 -38.41 -72.18
CA PHE A 785 -22.71 -39.44 -72.58
C PHE A 785 -21.94 -40.70 -73.01
N LEU A 786 -22.24 -41.85 -72.40
CA LEU A 786 -21.58 -43.13 -72.68
C LEU A 786 -22.21 -43.84 -73.88
#